data_AF-A0A8X7MW79-F1
#
_entry.id   AF-A0A8X7MW79-F1
#
_cell.length_a   1.000
_cell.length_b   1.000
_cell.length_c   1.000
_cell.angle_alpha   90.00
_cell.angle_beta   90.00
_cell.angle_gamma   90.00
#
_symmetry.space_group_name_H-M   'P 1'
#
loop_
_entity.id
_entity.type
_entity.pdbx_description
1 polymer ?
#
loop_
_entity_poly.entity_id
_entity_poly.type
_entity_poly.pdbx_seq_one_letter_code
_entity_poly.pdbx_strand_id
1 'polypeptide(L)'
;MASSVAPTASRPNPANMRIIGAGIPRTGTLSMKQALDILGFPCHHMAAVLADRTDYEAKTWTKAGTEGLTDAEWDDLLRPWQACIDAPSACFYKQLADLYPDAKIIVTTRDAKKWLASMQRTIGVRRPGDWEWFLMSNFSPALRHMTPMWKATVWKGCFKDLPLAEHILPDFVGEVLDFFRARGELDRVLVYDIDSKEEGQLGWTRVCPFLEVPVPEGVAWPDVNASDPEKVRRMQDAAGDATRAAFGGPGAASGEKKDSSTNSADAVESQKALGGASTAKAAVDASAGVVSKDKKAVKTGFESYMGGARPSPNAEVARIKHNLNWGLQVVVGSALVVGLSARAWACTVATPLSSSFVKRSASVITTDPAVATGQVWDYVIVGGGLAGELNASPAIKKTRSDSLLSPSVHAYLGLTVANRLTENSGISVLVIEAGADTRDDFRIRSLDQYGKGFAANNTDINWRYTATNGKLVSAGKGLGGSTSINGAAWTRGDVVELDNIGRLGNTGWNYDSMLSYMNKAEKFTIPNGDVASLGGQYNATSHGFSGYVSVRFGDVVKDNTTQRRSSPSAGLHERFWTGPQQPAFVKAVDQTLGIKPLADVAAGKTNGVAYFPNTFLPGPGKLRSSSAIAYLSPIEFSRSNLVVLTNFRGWKLIWDPTKNATATGVVIQQSPGGPTYNVSAKREVIVAAGSIKSPIFLEHSGVGNATVLSKLRVPLKVNLLGVGANLQEQTNGVLGIPNGTIPYGGVGPGNVVAFGSVAQLMPNNVTAVRQAIESKYTTWARDAVVAGAAVNSAGLIAQWKLAVSALFDYNVGATEFLFTTGFPTNDYGIELWPLLPFSRGYVHAVSADAFSNATVNPRYFSVPFDMDLQVASSRAARRILQGDAFKNISSGPENKPGFKVVPDDSVNHGSYATWQAWISKNFGSVAHPIATCSLAPRAMGGVVDPNFLVYGTTNVRVVDASMLPMQISAHLSSTLYGIAERAADFIKAAQT
;
A
#
# COMPACT_ATOMS: atom_id res chain seq x y z
N MET A 1 63.06 39.80 -0.12
CA MET A 1 63.28 39.31 1.25
C MET A 1 62.09 39.81 2.06
N ALA A 2 61.10 38.97 2.30
CA ALA A 2 60.99 38.11 3.48
C ALA A 2 60.78 38.90 4.79
N SER A 3 59.71 38.51 5.52
CA SER A 3 59.27 38.97 6.86
C SER A 3 58.51 40.31 6.88
N SER A 4 57.52 40.59 7.73
CA SER A 4 57.05 40.02 9.02
C SER A 4 55.62 40.59 9.31
N VAL A 5 54.63 39.77 9.71
CA VAL A 5 54.06 39.53 11.08
C VAL A 5 53.23 40.76 11.58
N ALA A 6 51.95 40.69 11.99
CA ALA A 6 51.23 39.82 12.94
C ALA A 6 49.68 40.04 12.82
N PRO A 7 48.80 39.42 13.65
CA PRO A 7 48.90 38.19 14.42
C PRO A 7 47.84 37.14 14.02
N THR A 8 48.12 35.88 14.34
CA THR A 8 47.11 34.81 14.38
C THR A 8 46.01 35.17 15.36
N ALA A 9 44.81 35.49 14.86
CA ALA A 9 43.61 35.30 15.65
C ALA A 9 43.52 33.80 15.95
N SER A 10 43.62 33.45 17.23
CA SER A 10 43.32 32.11 17.74
C SER A 10 42.04 31.58 17.08
N ARG A 11 42.12 30.42 16.44
CA ARG A 11 40.95 29.75 15.86
C ARG A 11 39.87 29.61 16.94
N PRO A 12 38.60 29.99 16.68
CA PRO A 12 37.55 29.77 17.67
C PRO A 12 37.42 28.28 17.96
N ASN A 13 37.21 27.97 19.24
CA ASN A 13 36.99 26.63 19.78
C ASN A 13 35.74 26.00 19.11
N PRO A 14 35.67 24.68 18.85
CA PRO A 14 34.47 23.97 18.35
C PRO A 14 33.14 24.18 19.13
N ALA A 15 33.13 24.95 20.23
CA ALA A 15 31.98 25.25 21.09
C ALA A 15 31.13 26.47 20.67
N ASN A 16 31.12 26.87 19.39
CA ASN A 16 30.68 28.22 18.99
C ASN A 16 29.23 28.34 18.47
N MET A 17 28.51 27.25 18.22
CA MET A 17 27.12 27.32 17.75
C MET A 17 26.20 27.69 18.92
N ARG A 18 25.55 28.86 18.84
CA ARG A 18 24.69 29.40 19.90
C ARG A 18 23.21 29.28 19.57
N ILE A 19 22.86 29.20 18.28
CA ILE A 19 21.46 29.26 17.82
C ILE A 19 21.22 28.26 16.69
N ILE A 20 20.25 27.37 16.88
CA ILE A 20 19.80 26.42 15.86
C ILE A 20 18.38 26.78 15.42
N GLY A 21 18.25 27.08 14.14
CA GLY A 21 16.99 27.36 13.47
C GLY A 21 16.35 26.08 12.97
N ALA A 22 15.28 25.65 13.60
CA ALA A 22 14.48 24.49 13.22
C ALA A 22 13.19 24.91 12.48
N GLY A 23 13.27 25.98 11.67
CA GLY A 23 12.22 26.40 10.76
C GLY A 23 12.49 25.93 9.33
N ILE A 24 11.50 25.33 8.68
CA ILE A 24 11.60 24.90 7.28
C ILE A 24 11.56 26.12 6.32
N PRO A 25 12.02 25.98 5.07
CA PRO A 25 12.06 27.10 4.11
C PRO A 25 10.73 27.84 4.00
N ARG A 26 10.80 29.14 3.69
CA ARG A 26 9.64 30.04 3.45
C ARG A 26 8.78 30.36 4.67
N THR A 27 9.26 30.09 5.89
CA THR A 27 8.64 30.48 7.17
C THR A 27 9.15 31.81 7.72
N GLY A 28 9.77 32.66 6.88
CA GLY A 28 10.39 33.92 7.31
C GLY A 28 11.87 33.79 7.71
N THR A 29 12.50 32.67 7.40
CA THR A 29 13.90 32.32 7.69
C THR A 29 14.91 33.39 7.27
N LEU A 30 14.71 34.07 6.14
CA LEU A 30 15.62 35.13 5.68
C LEU A 30 15.57 36.40 6.55
N SER A 31 14.39 36.80 7.02
CA SER A 31 14.24 37.91 7.97
C SER A 31 14.94 37.57 9.29
N MET A 32 14.75 36.34 9.77
CA MET A 32 15.40 35.86 10.98
C MET A 32 16.93 35.79 10.82
N LYS A 33 17.43 35.31 9.67
CA LYS A 33 18.88 35.32 9.34
C LYS A 33 19.48 36.72 9.48
N GLN A 34 18.85 37.73 8.89
CA GLN A 34 19.33 39.12 8.98
C GLN A 34 19.26 39.66 10.41
N ALA A 35 18.22 39.30 11.17
CA ALA A 35 18.11 39.70 12.56
C ALA A 35 19.27 39.13 13.39
N LEU A 36 19.62 37.85 13.17
CA LEU A 36 20.74 37.21 13.84
C LEU A 36 22.09 37.85 13.48
N ASP A 37 22.32 38.20 12.21
CA ASP A 37 23.54 38.91 11.81
C ASP A 37 23.65 40.29 12.48
N ILE A 38 22.54 41.05 12.55
CA ILE A 38 22.50 42.37 13.23
C ILE A 38 22.83 42.23 14.72
N LEU A 39 22.37 41.15 15.35
CA LEU A 39 22.67 40.82 16.74
C LEU A 39 24.09 40.27 16.94
N GLY A 40 24.89 40.19 15.88
CA GLY A 40 26.27 39.73 15.94
C GLY A 40 26.44 38.21 15.97
N PHE A 41 25.44 37.45 15.52
CA PHE A 41 25.52 36.00 15.34
C PHE A 41 25.63 35.65 13.84
N PRO A 42 26.84 35.42 13.30
CA PRO A 42 27.01 35.01 11.92
C PRO A 42 26.18 33.74 11.62
N CYS A 43 25.23 33.85 10.69
CA CYS A 43 24.22 32.81 10.47
C CYS A 43 24.41 32.05 9.14
N HIS A 44 24.60 30.73 9.23
CA HIS A 44 24.54 29.83 8.08
C HIS A 44 23.11 29.78 7.54
N HIS A 45 22.98 29.82 6.22
CA HIS A 45 21.72 29.85 5.49
C HIS A 45 21.93 29.29 4.07
N MET A 46 20.86 28.95 3.34
CA MET A 46 20.92 28.57 1.92
C MET A 46 21.70 29.57 1.05
N ALA A 47 21.80 30.83 1.47
CA ALA A 47 22.58 31.86 0.78
C ALA A 47 24.10 31.56 0.81
N ALA A 48 24.61 30.96 1.88
CA ALA A 48 26.01 30.54 1.99
C ALA A 48 26.31 29.40 1.01
N VAL A 49 25.39 28.43 0.90
CA VAL A 49 25.48 27.32 -0.07
C VAL A 49 25.49 27.84 -1.52
N LEU A 50 24.67 28.87 -1.81
CA LEU A 50 24.62 29.50 -3.14
C LEU A 50 25.85 30.37 -3.45
N ALA A 51 26.55 30.86 -2.42
CA ALA A 51 27.74 31.69 -2.55
C ALA A 51 29.04 30.87 -2.68
N ASP A 52 29.02 29.60 -2.25
CA ASP A 52 30.17 28.70 -2.37
C ASP A 52 30.46 28.32 -3.83
N ARG A 53 31.63 28.73 -4.31
CA ARG A 53 32.11 28.43 -5.67
C ARG A 53 32.94 27.14 -5.77
N THR A 54 33.14 26.44 -4.66
CA THR A 54 34.00 25.24 -4.56
C THR A 54 33.24 23.92 -4.54
N ASP A 55 31.89 23.98 -4.54
CA ASP A 55 30.97 22.87 -4.32
C ASP A 55 31.11 22.14 -2.97
N TYR A 56 31.92 22.66 -2.04
CA TYR A 56 32.16 22.05 -0.73
C TYR A 56 30.87 21.96 0.07
N GLU A 57 30.11 23.05 0.19
CA GLU A 57 28.84 23.09 0.92
C GLU A 57 27.85 22.09 0.32
N ALA A 58 27.60 22.15 -0.99
CA ALA A 58 26.62 21.28 -1.65
C ALA A 58 26.97 19.78 -1.51
N LYS A 59 28.25 19.41 -1.62
CA LYS A 59 28.70 18.02 -1.44
C LYS A 59 28.59 17.57 0.01
N THR A 60 29.02 18.39 0.96
CA THR A 60 29.00 18.05 2.39
C THR A 60 27.56 17.93 2.89
N TRP A 61 26.65 18.81 2.48
CA TRP A 61 25.23 18.68 2.81
C TRP A 61 24.54 17.51 2.09
N THR A 62 24.97 17.16 0.87
CA THR A 62 24.50 15.92 0.23
C THR A 62 24.91 14.71 1.07
N LYS A 63 26.19 14.64 1.46
CA LYS A 63 26.72 13.58 2.33
C LYS A 63 25.96 13.51 3.65
N ALA A 64 25.67 14.65 4.28
CA ALA A 64 24.85 14.71 5.49
C ALA A 64 23.48 14.02 5.32
N GLY A 65 22.80 14.23 4.18
CA GLY A 65 21.50 13.63 3.90
C GLY A 65 21.52 12.19 3.38
N THR A 66 22.65 11.68 2.89
CA THR A 66 22.76 10.33 2.31
C THR A 66 23.52 9.35 3.19
N GLU A 67 24.68 9.77 3.70
CA GLU A 67 25.66 8.94 4.41
C GLU A 67 25.76 9.32 5.90
N GLY A 68 25.42 10.56 6.25
CA GLY A 68 25.67 11.17 7.54
C GLY A 68 27.06 11.83 7.61
N LEU A 69 27.22 12.75 8.56
CA LEU A 69 28.52 13.36 8.90
C LEU A 69 28.94 12.91 10.30
N THR A 70 30.24 12.81 10.51
CA THR A 70 30.86 12.70 11.84
C THR A 70 30.80 14.04 12.57
N ASP A 71 30.91 14.03 13.90
CA ASP A 71 30.90 15.26 14.72
C ASP A 71 31.98 16.27 14.27
N ALA A 72 33.18 15.78 13.92
CA ALA A 72 34.26 16.62 13.40
C ALA A 72 33.95 17.25 12.03
N GLU A 73 33.18 16.57 11.18
CA GLU A 73 32.74 17.10 9.89
C GLU A 73 31.59 18.11 10.04
N TRP A 74 30.69 17.87 10.99
CA TRP A 74 29.69 18.87 11.39
C TRP A 74 30.34 20.14 11.92
N ASP A 75 31.31 19.99 12.81
CA ASP A 75 32.09 21.09 13.37
C ASP A 75 32.92 21.81 12.32
N ASP A 76 33.45 21.13 11.30
CA ASP A 76 34.20 21.77 10.21
C ASP A 76 33.27 22.58 9.29
N LEU A 77 32.13 22.00 8.90
CA LEU A 77 31.13 22.63 8.04
C LEU A 77 30.53 23.88 8.71
N LEU A 78 30.23 23.79 10.01
CA LEU A 78 29.54 24.85 10.73
C LEU A 78 30.48 25.76 11.54
N ARG A 79 31.79 25.46 11.61
CA ARG A 79 32.81 26.25 12.33
C ARG A 79 32.71 27.77 12.12
N PRO A 80 32.47 28.28 10.89
CA PRO A 80 32.46 29.71 10.64
C PRO A 80 31.24 30.44 11.24
N TRP A 81 30.24 29.70 11.73
CA TRP A 81 28.91 30.22 12.04
C TRP A 81 28.60 30.07 13.52
N GLN A 82 27.89 31.05 14.08
CA GLN A 82 27.37 31.00 15.46
C GLN A 82 25.86 30.75 15.49
N ALA A 83 25.21 30.81 14.33
CA ALA A 83 23.82 30.41 14.14
C ALA A 83 23.65 29.64 12.83
N CYS A 84 22.62 28.82 12.73
CA CYS A 84 22.16 28.25 11.46
C CYS A 84 20.64 28.33 11.36
N ILE A 85 20.10 28.64 10.18
CA ILE A 85 18.66 28.67 9.94
C ILE A 85 18.34 28.33 8.50
N ASP A 86 17.12 27.85 8.27
CA ASP A 86 16.66 27.34 6.97
C ASP A 86 17.32 26.02 6.57
N ALA A 87 16.80 25.40 5.51
CA ALA A 87 17.47 24.29 4.86
C ALA A 87 18.82 24.76 4.28
N PRO A 88 19.84 23.88 4.24
CA PRO A 88 19.80 22.48 4.64
C PRO A 88 19.88 22.22 6.15
N SER A 89 20.38 23.16 6.95
CA SER A 89 20.65 22.97 8.38
C SER A 89 19.43 22.59 9.22
N ALA A 90 18.27 23.20 8.96
CA ALA A 90 17.02 22.93 9.65
C ALA A 90 16.55 21.47 9.52
N CYS A 91 16.96 20.75 8.47
CA CYS A 91 16.60 19.34 8.29
C CYS A 91 17.38 18.40 9.23
N PHE A 92 18.39 18.91 9.94
CA PHE A 92 19.26 18.16 10.85
C PHE A 92 19.20 18.71 12.28
N TYR A 93 18.12 19.40 12.65
CA TYR A 93 18.01 20.04 13.97
C TYR A 93 18.21 19.09 15.15
N LYS A 94 17.83 17.80 15.02
CA LYS A 94 18.03 16.80 16.08
C LYS A 94 19.52 16.53 16.30
N GLN A 95 20.24 16.27 15.22
CA GLN A 95 21.69 16.02 15.23
C GLN A 95 22.45 17.26 15.73
N LEU A 96 22.06 18.45 15.28
CA LEU A 96 22.67 19.69 15.73
C LEU A 96 22.37 19.99 17.20
N ALA A 97 21.17 19.66 17.69
CA ALA A 97 20.81 19.82 19.09
C ALA A 97 21.56 18.85 20.02
N ASP A 98 21.94 17.67 19.52
CA ASP A 98 22.80 16.72 20.22
C ASP A 98 24.26 17.21 20.26
N LEU A 99 24.75 17.74 19.14
CA LEU A 99 26.13 18.24 19.02
C LEU A 99 26.34 19.56 19.79
N TYR A 100 25.32 20.42 19.84
CA TYR A 100 25.35 21.72 20.52
C TYR A 100 24.21 21.81 21.56
N PRO A 101 24.34 21.13 22.71
CA PRO A 101 23.28 21.02 23.71
C PRO A 101 22.97 22.34 24.42
N ASP A 102 23.84 23.34 24.34
CA ASP A 102 23.61 24.66 24.93
C ASP A 102 23.00 25.67 23.94
N ALA A 103 22.83 25.28 22.66
CA ALA A 103 22.29 26.17 21.65
C ALA A 103 20.77 26.40 21.84
N LYS A 104 20.36 27.67 21.81
CA LYS A 104 18.95 28.08 21.80
C LYS A 104 18.32 27.68 20.46
N ILE A 105 17.07 27.25 20.49
CA ILE A 105 16.34 26.75 19.32
C ILE A 105 15.31 27.78 18.89
N ILE A 106 15.32 28.17 17.61
CA ILE A 106 14.29 29.05 17.02
C ILE A 106 13.51 28.29 15.96
N VAL A 107 12.20 28.14 16.16
CA VAL A 107 11.27 27.51 15.21
C VAL A 107 10.44 28.60 14.55
N THR A 108 10.85 29.04 13.36
CA THR A 108 10.05 30.00 12.59
C THR A 108 8.85 29.30 11.96
N THR A 109 7.66 29.87 12.17
CA THR A 109 6.40 29.37 11.62
C THR A 109 5.56 30.52 11.06
N ARG A 110 4.48 30.18 10.35
CA ARG A 110 3.54 31.13 9.76
C ARG A 110 2.23 30.43 9.39
N ASP A 111 1.24 31.16 8.89
CA ASP A 111 0.01 30.55 8.37
C ASP A 111 0.32 29.50 7.29
N ALA A 112 -0.15 28.27 7.51
CA ALA A 112 0.21 27.11 6.70
C ALA A 112 -0.22 27.24 5.22
N LYS A 113 -1.34 27.94 4.95
CA LYS A 113 -1.82 28.20 3.58
C LYS A 113 -0.92 29.20 2.88
N LYS A 114 -0.59 30.31 3.54
CA LYS A 114 0.36 31.31 3.02
C LYS A 114 1.73 30.69 2.77
N TRP A 115 2.20 29.84 3.69
CA TRP A 115 3.44 29.09 3.55
C TRP A 115 3.40 28.17 2.34
N LEU A 116 2.37 27.33 2.19
CA LEU A 116 2.23 26.40 1.07
C LEU A 116 2.22 27.16 -0.27
N ALA A 117 1.42 28.22 -0.36
CA ALA A 117 1.36 29.06 -1.55
C ALA A 117 2.71 29.73 -1.86
N SER A 118 3.49 30.08 -0.83
CA SER A 118 4.85 30.60 -1.02
C SER A 118 5.83 29.53 -1.47
N MET A 119 5.74 28.33 -0.91
CA MET A 119 6.58 27.19 -1.23
C MET A 119 6.32 26.72 -2.67
N GLN A 120 5.06 26.57 -3.07
CA GLN A 120 4.67 26.17 -4.42
C GLN A 120 5.20 27.12 -5.49
N ARG A 121 5.14 28.43 -5.25
CA ARG A 121 5.62 29.46 -6.19
C ARG A 121 7.15 29.51 -6.34
N THR A 122 7.91 28.93 -5.42
CA THR A 122 9.37 29.11 -5.36
C THR A 122 10.15 27.80 -5.43
N ILE A 123 9.88 26.89 -4.50
CA ILE A 123 10.58 25.61 -4.35
C ILE A 123 9.77 24.46 -4.96
N GLY A 124 8.43 24.53 -4.94
CA GLY A 124 7.54 23.49 -5.45
C GLY A 124 7.64 23.26 -6.96
N VAL A 125 7.95 24.31 -7.74
CA VAL A 125 8.23 24.22 -9.20
C VAL A 125 9.59 23.57 -9.52
N ARG A 126 10.36 23.19 -8.49
CA ARG A 126 11.76 22.76 -8.59
C ARG A 126 11.98 21.35 -7.99
N ARG A 127 10.94 20.51 -8.01
CA ARG A 127 11.02 19.16 -7.44
C ARG A 127 11.83 18.23 -8.36
N PRO A 128 12.84 17.51 -7.84
CA PRO A 128 13.57 16.51 -8.59
C PRO A 128 12.63 15.41 -9.11
N GLY A 129 12.43 15.36 -10.43
CA GLY A 129 11.51 14.42 -11.10
C GLY A 129 10.45 15.10 -11.97
N ASP A 130 10.23 16.40 -11.79
CA ASP A 130 9.37 17.18 -12.68
C ASP A 130 10.11 17.51 -13.99
N TRP A 131 9.41 17.47 -15.11
CA TRP A 131 10.01 17.67 -16.44
C TRP A 131 10.65 19.07 -16.62
N GLU A 132 10.10 20.08 -15.94
CA GLU A 132 10.61 21.45 -15.89
C GLU A 132 11.97 21.52 -15.17
N TRP A 133 12.14 20.71 -14.11
CA TRP A 133 13.41 20.57 -13.39
C TRP A 133 14.46 19.89 -14.26
N PHE A 134 14.08 18.84 -15.00
CA PHE A 134 14.96 18.15 -15.95
C PHE A 134 15.50 19.10 -17.03
N LEU A 135 14.67 20.01 -17.55
CA LEU A 135 15.13 21.03 -18.50
C LEU A 135 16.09 22.02 -17.83
N MET A 136 15.69 22.63 -16.71
CA MET A 136 16.53 23.63 -16.03
C MET A 136 17.89 23.07 -15.54
N SER A 137 17.93 21.86 -14.98
CA SER A 137 19.16 21.24 -14.46
C SER A 137 20.14 20.80 -15.56
N ASN A 138 19.64 20.58 -16.78
CA ASN A 138 20.49 20.21 -17.92
C ASN A 138 21.10 21.42 -18.63
N PHE A 139 20.53 22.62 -18.48
CA PHE A 139 21.02 23.84 -19.11
C PHE A 139 21.73 24.83 -18.16
N SER A 140 21.73 24.57 -16.84
CA SER A 140 22.46 25.37 -15.84
C SER A 140 23.42 24.49 -15.02
N PRO A 141 24.75 24.62 -15.23
CA PRO A 141 25.75 23.86 -14.47
C PRO A 141 25.62 24.02 -12.95
N ALA A 142 25.33 25.23 -12.46
CA ALA A 142 25.15 25.51 -11.03
C ALA A 142 23.96 24.75 -10.40
N LEU A 143 22.83 24.63 -11.11
CA LEU A 143 21.66 23.88 -10.62
C LEU A 143 21.88 22.36 -10.64
N ARG A 144 22.74 21.87 -11.54
CA ARG A 144 23.08 20.44 -11.65
C ARG A 144 23.82 19.93 -10.41
N HIS A 145 24.73 20.74 -9.85
CA HIS A 145 25.53 20.37 -8.67
C HIS A 145 24.74 20.40 -7.35
N MET A 146 23.70 21.24 -7.25
CA MET A 146 22.84 21.33 -6.04
C MET A 146 21.71 20.31 -5.99
N THR A 147 21.39 19.67 -7.13
CA THR A 147 20.26 18.73 -7.23
C THR A 147 20.35 17.56 -6.24
N PRO A 148 21.51 16.88 -6.07
CA PRO A 148 21.64 15.80 -5.08
C PRO A 148 21.41 16.29 -3.65
N MET A 149 21.92 17.48 -3.31
CA MET A 149 21.74 18.08 -1.99
C MET A 149 20.27 18.35 -1.70
N TRP A 150 19.56 19.05 -2.58
CA TRP A 150 18.13 19.34 -2.37
C TRP A 150 17.30 18.08 -2.25
N LYS A 151 17.60 17.05 -3.03
CA LYS A 151 16.92 15.76 -2.90
C LYS A 151 17.18 15.14 -1.52
N ALA A 152 18.43 15.12 -1.07
CA ALA A 152 18.83 14.49 0.17
C ALA A 152 18.39 15.25 1.44
N THR A 153 18.40 16.58 1.41
CA THR A 153 18.14 17.42 2.59
C THR A 153 16.72 17.97 2.59
N VAL A 154 16.34 18.77 1.59
CA VAL A 154 15.05 19.46 1.55
C VAL A 154 13.91 18.47 1.33
N TRP A 155 13.99 17.65 0.27
CA TRP A 155 12.89 16.75 -0.09
C TRP A 155 12.84 15.53 0.81
N LYS A 156 13.93 14.77 0.94
CA LYS A 156 13.96 13.57 1.78
C LYS A 156 14.05 13.87 3.28
N GLY A 157 14.76 14.94 3.68
CA GLY A 157 14.90 15.32 5.08
C GLY A 157 13.68 16.09 5.57
N CYS A 158 13.58 17.37 5.20
CA CYS A 158 12.52 18.25 5.70
C CYS A 158 11.11 17.82 5.25
N PHE A 159 10.95 17.29 4.02
CA PHE A 159 9.63 16.92 3.48
C PHE A 159 9.37 15.41 3.39
N LYS A 160 10.34 14.55 3.78
CA LYS A 160 10.20 13.08 3.79
C LYS A 160 9.75 12.48 2.44
N ASP A 161 10.15 13.13 1.34
CA ASP A 161 9.73 12.88 -0.05
C ASP A 161 8.20 12.97 -0.29
N LEU A 162 7.45 13.54 0.66
CA LEU A 162 6.00 13.74 0.56
C LEU A 162 5.67 14.94 -0.35
N PRO A 163 4.58 14.86 -1.15
CA PRO A 163 4.09 16.02 -1.92
C PRO A 163 3.84 17.21 -1.01
N LEU A 164 4.29 18.38 -1.46
CA LEU A 164 4.14 19.63 -0.70
C LEU A 164 2.65 19.89 -0.39
N ALA A 165 2.30 19.95 0.89
CA ALA A 165 0.92 20.06 1.38
C ALA A 165 0.85 20.94 2.63
N GLU A 166 -0.33 21.49 2.93
CA GLU A 166 -0.54 22.49 3.99
C GLU A 166 -0.12 21.98 5.37
N HIS A 167 -0.40 20.70 5.67
CA HIS A 167 -0.08 20.08 6.96
C HIS A 167 1.42 19.91 7.23
N ILE A 168 2.29 20.02 6.22
CA ILE A 168 3.73 19.79 6.40
C ILE A 168 4.33 20.76 7.40
N LEU A 169 3.96 22.04 7.34
CA LEU A 169 4.49 23.03 8.29
C LEU A 169 4.05 22.76 9.74
N PRO A 170 2.75 22.63 10.07
CA PRO A 170 2.35 22.34 11.43
C PRO A 170 2.84 20.98 11.93
N ASP A 171 2.90 19.95 11.07
CA ASP A 171 3.43 18.62 11.45
C ASP A 171 4.93 18.70 11.77
N PHE A 172 5.69 19.44 10.96
CA PHE A 172 7.12 19.63 11.21
C PHE A 172 7.34 20.41 12.51
N VAL A 173 6.63 21.51 12.73
CA VAL A 173 6.70 22.29 13.98
C VAL A 173 6.31 21.43 15.18
N GLY A 174 5.25 20.63 15.06
CA GLY A 174 4.84 19.65 16.07
C GLY A 174 5.95 18.64 16.38
N GLU A 175 6.59 18.08 15.36
CA GLU A 175 7.71 17.14 15.52
C GLU A 175 8.90 17.78 16.27
N VAL A 176 9.24 19.03 15.96
CA VAL A 176 10.31 19.75 16.68
C VAL A 176 9.94 19.93 18.15
N LEU A 177 8.71 20.38 18.42
CA LEU A 177 8.25 20.62 19.78
C LEU A 177 8.15 19.34 20.59
N ASP A 178 7.66 18.25 19.99
CA ASP A 178 7.58 16.95 20.66
C ASP A 178 8.97 16.39 20.98
N PHE A 179 9.94 16.60 20.09
CA PHE A 179 11.34 16.21 20.33
C PHE A 179 11.93 16.91 21.56
N PHE A 180 11.83 18.24 21.66
CA PHE A 180 12.36 18.97 22.82
C PHE A 180 11.51 18.79 24.07
N ARG A 181 10.19 18.59 23.93
CA ARG A 181 9.30 18.27 25.06
C ARG A 181 9.66 16.93 25.70
N ALA A 182 9.94 15.90 24.89
CA ALA A 182 10.33 14.59 25.39
C ALA A 182 11.66 14.62 26.17
N ARG A 183 12.48 15.64 25.95
CA ARG A 183 13.78 15.85 26.61
C ARG A 183 13.72 16.80 27.80
N GLY A 184 12.57 17.45 28.04
CA GLY A 184 12.44 18.50 29.05
C GLY A 184 13.19 19.79 28.71
N GLU A 185 13.45 20.04 27.43
CA GLU A 185 14.29 21.14 26.92
C GLU A 185 13.46 22.24 26.22
N LEU A 186 12.17 22.38 26.53
CA LEU A 186 11.30 23.38 25.89
C LEU A 186 11.65 24.83 26.27
N ASP A 187 12.34 25.03 27.39
CA ASP A 187 12.79 26.32 27.90
C ASP A 187 13.83 26.98 26.98
N ARG A 188 14.61 26.20 26.23
CA ARG A 188 15.51 26.68 25.19
C ARG A 188 14.87 26.73 23.79
N VAL A 189 13.55 26.64 23.65
CA VAL A 189 12.85 26.69 22.36
C VAL A 189 11.95 27.94 22.24
N LEU A 190 12.18 28.73 21.20
CA LEU A 190 11.33 29.84 20.79
C LEU A 190 10.57 29.48 19.50
N VAL A 191 9.25 29.32 19.61
CA VAL A 191 8.37 29.34 18.42
C VAL A 191 8.11 30.79 18.04
N TYR A 192 8.51 31.15 16.82
CA TYR A 192 8.38 32.50 16.26
C TYR A 192 7.40 32.48 15.10
N ASP A 193 6.13 32.79 15.38
CA ASP A 193 5.09 32.92 14.34
C ASP A 193 5.13 34.32 13.72
N ILE A 194 5.54 34.39 12.46
CA ILE A 194 5.70 35.67 11.75
C ILE A 194 4.36 36.32 11.38
N ASP A 195 3.25 35.58 11.43
CA ASP A 195 1.91 36.10 11.15
C ASP A 195 1.18 36.55 12.44
N SER A 196 1.83 36.46 13.63
CA SER A 196 1.23 36.90 14.90
C SER A 196 0.89 38.40 14.86
N LYS A 197 -0.30 38.75 15.35
CA LYS A 197 -0.78 40.13 15.46
C LYS A 197 -0.74 40.67 16.89
N GLU A 198 -0.27 39.86 17.83
CA GLU A 198 -0.21 40.24 19.24
C GLU A 198 0.96 41.19 19.47
N GLU A 199 0.67 42.30 20.16
CA GLU A 199 1.64 43.34 20.46
C GLU A 199 2.80 42.77 21.30
N GLY A 200 4.04 43.02 20.88
CA GLY A 200 5.24 42.50 21.54
C GLY A 200 5.66 41.06 21.17
N GLN A 201 4.87 40.33 20.37
CA GLN A 201 5.22 38.95 19.94
C GLN A 201 6.07 38.85 18.67
N LEU A 202 6.33 39.97 18.00
CA LEU A 202 7.17 40.05 16.81
C LEU A 202 8.38 40.95 17.05
N GLY A 203 9.40 40.75 16.24
CA GLY A 203 10.55 41.64 16.18
C GLY A 203 11.53 41.47 17.34
N TRP A 204 12.30 42.54 17.61
CA TRP A 204 13.34 42.55 18.64
C TRP A 204 12.80 42.22 20.03
N THR A 205 11.56 42.63 20.34
CA THR A 205 10.93 42.42 21.66
C THR A 205 10.72 40.95 21.99
N ARG A 206 10.69 40.06 20.98
CA ARG A 206 10.56 38.61 21.18
C ARG A 206 11.91 37.90 21.13
N VAL A 207 12.77 38.27 20.18
CA VAL A 207 14.02 37.56 19.90
C VAL A 207 15.14 37.95 20.87
N CYS A 208 15.31 39.23 21.16
CA CYS A 208 16.40 39.72 22.02
C CYS A 208 16.31 39.18 23.46
N PRO A 209 15.13 39.17 24.13
CA PRO A 209 15.02 38.57 25.47
C PRO A 209 15.31 37.08 25.49
N PHE A 210 14.86 36.33 24.48
CA PHE A 210 15.09 34.88 24.41
C PHE A 210 16.56 34.53 24.19
N LEU A 211 17.27 35.34 23.40
CA LEU A 211 18.70 35.20 23.15
C LEU A 211 19.57 35.88 24.21
N GLU A 212 18.97 36.54 25.20
CA GLU A 212 19.64 37.24 26.29
C GLU A 212 20.62 38.32 25.78
N VAL A 213 20.21 39.08 24.77
CA VAL A 213 20.97 40.18 24.16
C VAL A 213 20.18 41.50 24.20
N PRO A 214 20.84 42.67 24.24
CA PRO A 214 20.14 43.95 24.20
C PRO A 214 19.45 44.18 22.85
N VAL A 215 18.34 44.92 22.86
CA VAL A 215 17.68 45.40 21.63
C VAL A 215 18.59 46.43 20.96
N PRO A 216 18.94 46.28 19.66
CA PRO A 216 19.76 47.26 18.96
C PRO A 216 19.07 48.63 18.88
N GLU A 217 19.73 49.67 19.39
CA GLU A 217 19.18 51.04 19.36
C GLU A 217 19.07 51.57 17.93
N GLY A 218 17.92 52.16 17.60
CA GLY A 218 17.69 52.83 16.30
C GLY A 218 17.63 51.91 15.08
N VAL A 219 17.74 50.58 15.24
CA VAL A 219 17.67 49.62 14.13
C VAL A 219 16.29 48.98 14.08
N ALA A 220 15.55 49.20 12.99
CA ALA A 220 14.26 48.54 12.77
C ALA A 220 14.43 47.03 12.55
N TRP A 221 13.43 46.24 12.91
CA TRP A 221 13.43 44.80 12.62
C TRP A 221 13.53 44.54 11.10
N PRO A 222 14.42 43.63 10.65
CA PRO A 222 14.56 43.33 9.23
C PRO A 222 13.34 42.55 8.71
N ASP A 223 12.41 43.25 8.08
CA ASP A 223 11.32 42.65 7.32
C ASP A 223 11.62 42.62 5.82
N VAL A 224 12.32 41.57 5.39
CA VAL A 224 12.62 41.25 4.00
C VAL A 224 11.53 40.45 3.28
N ASN A 225 10.40 40.19 3.94
CA ASN A 225 9.29 39.41 3.39
C ASN A 225 8.01 40.23 3.10
N ALA A 226 8.00 41.54 3.40
CA ALA A 226 6.95 42.45 2.99
C ALA A 226 6.86 42.55 1.46
N SER A 227 5.66 42.32 0.91
CA SER A 227 5.36 42.37 -0.52
C SER A 227 5.30 43.82 -1.04
N ASP A 228 6.43 44.52 -1.00
CA ASP A 228 6.61 45.82 -1.64
C ASP A 228 7.51 45.67 -2.88
N PRO A 229 6.94 45.73 -4.11
CA PRO A 229 7.67 45.62 -5.36
C PRO A 229 8.77 46.68 -5.54
N GLU A 230 8.63 47.89 -4.98
CA GLU A 230 9.65 48.93 -5.08
C GLU A 230 10.86 48.64 -4.20
N LYS A 231 10.64 48.05 -3.03
CA LYS A 231 11.69 47.66 -2.08
C LYS A 231 12.53 46.51 -2.62
N VAL A 232 11.89 45.55 -3.31
CA VAL A 232 12.57 44.46 -4.04
C VAL A 232 13.45 45.01 -5.17
N ARG A 233 12.99 46.04 -5.90
CA ARG A 233 13.79 46.70 -6.95
C ARG A 233 15.02 47.40 -6.36
N ARG A 234 14.86 48.16 -5.27
CA ARG A 234 15.98 48.82 -4.57
C ARG A 234 17.02 47.85 -4.00
N MET A 235 16.61 46.65 -3.56
CA MET A 235 17.53 45.60 -3.08
C MET A 235 18.29 44.90 -4.22
N GLN A 236 17.65 44.72 -5.38
CA GLN A 236 18.32 44.18 -6.58
C GLN A 236 19.34 45.17 -7.14
N ASP A 237 19.03 46.46 -7.10
CA ASP A 237 19.94 47.53 -7.50
C ASP A 237 21.12 47.64 -6.52
N ALA A 238 20.87 47.59 -5.20
CA ALA A 238 21.92 47.62 -4.17
C ALA A 238 22.84 46.38 -4.17
N ALA A 239 22.31 45.19 -4.50
CA ALA A 239 23.10 43.97 -4.66
C ALA A 239 23.94 43.99 -5.96
N GLY A 240 23.45 44.64 -7.02
CA GLY A 240 24.20 44.89 -8.25
C GLY A 240 25.40 45.82 -8.06
N ASP A 241 25.31 46.76 -7.11
CA ASP A 241 26.37 47.73 -6.84
C ASP A 241 27.39 47.23 -5.80
N ALA A 242 26.96 46.46 -4.79
CA ALA A 242 27.89 45.77 -3.88
C ALA A 242 28.75 44.70 -4.59
N THR A 243 28.20 44.03 -5.60
CA THR A 243 28.93 43.03 -6.41
C THR A 243 29.94 43.68 -7.36
N ARG A 244 29.68 44.91 -7.84
CA ARG A 244 30.64 45.68 -8.64
C ARG A 244 31.78 46.27 -7.80
N ALA A 245 31.53 46.62 -6.54
CA ALA A 245 32.55 47.11 -5.62
C ALA A 245 33.47 46.00 -5.06
N ALA A 246 33.00 44.75 -4.96
CA ALA A 246 33.76 43.64 -4.37
C ALA A 246 34.72 42.93 -5.33
N PHE A 247 34.60 43.13 -6.65
CA PHE A 247 35.38 42.38 -7.66
C PHE A 247 36.10 43.27 -8.70
N GLY A 248 36.15 44.59 -8.49
CA GLY A 248 36.77 45.52 -9.43
C GLY A 248 38.09 46.13 -8.93
N GLY A 249 39.23 45.61 -9.38
CA GLY A 249 40.50 46.35 -9.44
C GLY A 249 41.73 45.46 -9.71
N PRO A 250 42.86 45.96 -10.26
CA PRO A 250 43.08 47.10 -11.16
C PRO A 250 43.79 46.71 -12.49
N GLY A 251 43.52 47.47 -13.57
CA GLY A 251 44.34 47.55 -14.81
C GLY A 251 44.02 46.50 -15.90
N ALA A 252 43.82 46.83 -17.19
CA ALA A 252 44.27 47.98 -17.95
C ALA A 252 43.31 48.35 -19.12
N ALA A 253 43.14 49.67 -19.32
CA ALA A 253 43.05 50.48 -20.56
C ALA A 253 42.43 49.87 -21.84
N SER A 254 41.61 50.52 -22.67
CA SER A 254 41.46 51.93 -23.04
C SER A 254 40.26 52.08 -24.00
N GLY A 255 39.55 53.22 -23.99
CA GLY A 255 38.68 53.62 -25.12
C GLY A 255 37.54 54.55 -24.75
N GLU A 256 37.83 55.85 -24.67
CA GLU A 256 36.91 56.97 -24.37
C GLU A 256 35.63 57.03 -25.22
N LYS A 257 34.52 57.52 -24.62
CA LYS A 257 34.01 58.89 -24.91
C LYS A 257 32.79 59.32 -24.08
N LYS A 258 33.04 60.40 -23.33
CA LYS A 258 32.26 61.63 -23.08
C LYS A 258 30.92 61.65 -22.31
N ASP A 259 31.05 62.32 -21.16
CA ASP A 259 30.10 63.05 -20.30
C ASP A 259 28.93 63.80 -20.96
N SER A 260 27.84 63.92 -20.20
CA SER A 260 27.28 65.18 -19.63
C SER A 260 25.82 64.93 -19.21
N SER A 261 25.48 64.83 -17.92
CA SER A 261 25.19 65.89 -16.94
C SER A 261 23.69 66.27 -16.84
N THR A 262 23.25 66.47 -15.59
CA THR A 262 22.11 67.31 -15.10
C THR A 262 20.68 66.84 -15.41
N ASN A 263 19.84 66.49 -14.42
CA ASN A 263 19.17 67.24 -13.33
C ASN A 263 17.74 67.70 -13.68
N SER A 264 16.83 67.35 -12.76
CA SER A 264 15.62 68.06 -12.32
C SER A 264 14.54 68.50 -13.32
N ALA A 265 13.35 67.92 -13.11
CA ALA A 265 12.10 68.57 -12.68
C ALA A 265 11.53 69.80 -13.43
N ASP A 266 10.19 69.81 -13.41
CA ASP A 266 9.25 70.87 -13.75
C ASP A 266 9.02 71.10 -15.26
N ALA A 267 7.82 71.35 -15.78
CA ALA A 267 6.42 71.30 -15.36
C ALA A 267 5.65 71.85 -16.60
N VAL A 268 4.31 71.78 -16.59
CA VAL A 268 3.41 72.60 -17.43
C VAL A 268 3.34 72.08 -18.89
N GLU A 269 2.18 71.78 -19.49
CA GLU A 269 1.15 72.76 -19.83
C GLU A 269 -0.17 72.08 -20.25
N SER A 270 -1.23 72.40 -19.49
CA SER A 270 -2.54 72.89 -19.94
C SER A 270 -3.29 72.27 -21.13
N GLN A 271 -4.53 71.84 -20.81
CA GLN A 271 -5.80 72.21 -21.48
C GLN A 271 -6.02 71.67 -22.93
N LYS A 272 -7.14 71.03 -23.26
CA LYS A 272 -8.53 71.48 -23.07
C LYS A 272 -9.48 70.32 -23.42
N ALA A 273 -10.54 70.19 -22.62
CA ALA A 273 -11.65 69.27 -22.82
C ALA A 273 -12.63 69.75 -23.90
N LEU A 274 -13.36 68.80 -24.51
CA LEU A 274 -14.73 68.88 -25.07
C LEU A 274 -15.17 67.40 -25.23
N GLY A 275 -16.05 66.84 -24.38
CA GLY A 275 -17.52 66.83 -24.52
C GLY A 275 -17.95 65.83 -25.62
N GLY A 276 -18.84 64.85 -25.48
CA GLY A 276 -19.96 64.52 -24.59
C GLY A 276 -20.79 63.43 -25.31
N ALA A 277 -21.74 62.80 -24.61
CA ALA A 277 -22.43 61.55 -24.93
C ALA A 277 -23.30 61.45 -26.22
N SER A 278 -23.64 60.18 -26.59
CA SER A 278 -25.02 59.65 -26.82
C SER A 278 -25.41 59.02 -28.20
N THR A 279 -25.93 57.78 -28.10
CA THR A 279 -27.14 57.16 -28.72
C THR A 279 -27.29 56.70 -30.19
N ALA A 280 -28.08 55.61 -30.31
CA ALA A 280 -28.98 55.11 -31.38
C ALA A 280 -28.39 54.16 -32.46
N LYS A 281 -29.12 53.25 -33.14
CA LYS A 281 -30.38 52.45 -33.00
C LYS A 281 -30.57 51.72 -34.38
N ALA A 282 -31.06 50.47 -34.35
CA ALA A 282 -31.82 49.72 -35.39
C ALA A 282 -31.19 49.16 -36.70
N ALA A 283 -31.48 47.87 -36.94
CA ALA A 283 -32.21 47.25 -38.08
C ALA A 283 -31.64 45.84 -38.43
N VAL A 284 -32.34 44.77 -38.88
CA VAL A 284 -33.71 44.19 -38.84
C VAL A 284 -33.63 42.91 -39.73
N ASP A 285 -34.29 41.81 -39.30
CA ASP A 285 -34.89 40.63 -40.00
C ASP A 285 -34.17 39.90 -41.17
N ALA A 286 -33.97 38.57 -41.19
CA ALA A 286 -34.86 37.39 -41.17
C ALA A 286 -35.48 37.00 -42.53
N SER A 287 -35.10 35.81 -43.07
CA SER A 287 -35.87 34.94 -43.99
C SER A 287 -35.02 33.69 -44.36
N ALA A 288 -35.43 32.46 -44.02
CA ALA A 288 -36.14 31.47 -44.88
C ALA A 288 -35.38 31.12 -46.19
N GLY A 289 -35.14 29.89 -46.64
CA GLY A 289 -35.53 28.53 -46.25
C GLY A 289 -35.19 27.55 -47.40
N VAL A 290 -35.22 26.23 -47.12
CA VAL A 290 -35.78 25.15 -47.97
C VAL A 290 -34.96 24.54 -49.16
N VAL A 291 -34.75 23.20 -49.07
CA VAL A 291 -34.80 22.13 -50.13
C VAL A 291 -33.56 21.73 -50.97
N SER A 292 -32.98 20.59 -50.56
CA SER A 292 -32.86 19.30 -51.30
C SER A 292 -31.74 18.97 -52.34
N LYS A 293 -31.35 17.69 -52.23
CA LYS A 293 -31.01 16.68 -53.27
C LYS A 293 -29.68 16.75 -54.03
N ASP A 294 -28.81 15.81 -53.65
CA ASP A 294 -28.37 14.63 -54.42
C ASP A 294 -27.62 14.78 -55.78
N LYS A 295 -26.42 14.15 -55.79
CA LYS A 295 -25.69 13.45 -56.87
C LYS A 295 -24.78 14.20 -57.88
N LYS A 296 -23.51 13.76 -57.82
CA LYS A 296 -22.55 13.42 -58.91
C LYS A 296 -22.24 14.48 -59.98
N ALA A 297 -20.97 14.88 -60.09
CA ALA A 297 -20.00 14.28 -61.03
C ALA A 297 -18.69 15.10 -61.17
N VAL A 298 -17.57 14.40 -60.95
CA VAL A 298 -16.34 14.35 -61.75
C VAL A 298 -15.45 15.59 -61.88
N LYS A 299 -14.23 15.48 -61.32
CA LYS A 299 -12.98 15.69 -62.07
C LYS A 299 -11.82 14.81 -61.52
N THR A 300 -11.56 13.74 -62.28
CA THR A 300 -10.29 13.04 -62.57
C THR A 300 -9.06 13.18 -61.64
N GLY A 301 -8.57 12.02 -61.15
CA GLY A 301 -7.42 11.32 -61.75
C GLY A 301 -6.03 11.52 -61.13
N PHE A 302 -5.59 10.51 -60.36
CA PHE A 302 -4.25 9.89 -60.20
C PHE A 302 -4.22 9.25 -58.79
N GLU A 303 -4.76 8.04 -58.56
CA GLU A 303 -4.13 6.71 -58.76
C GLU A 303 -2.64 6.68 -58.33
N SER A 304 -2.10 5.72 -57.59
CA SER A 304 -2.53 4.45 -56.98
C SER A 304 -1.24 3.92 -56.30
N TYR A 305 -1.21 3.26 -55.14
CA TYR A 305 -1.49 1.84 -54.96
C TYR A 305 -1.33 1.51 -53.46
N MET A 306 -2.44 1.16 -52.81
CA MET A 306 -2.47 0.29 -51.64
C MET A 306 -3.47 -0.82 -52.00
N GLY A 307 -3.02 -2.07 -51.95
CA GLY A 307 -3.88 -3.23 -52.10
C GLY A 307 -3.03 -4.47 -52.37
N GLY A 308 -3.20 -5.61 -51.72
CA GLY A 308 -4.16 -6.03 -50.72
C GLY A 308 -4.06 -7.56 -50.54
N ALA A 309 -4.66 -8.06 -49.47
CA ALA A 309 -5.11 -9.45 -49.24
C ALA A 309 -4.09 -10.61 -49.03
N ARG A 310 -4.18 -11.20 -47.81
CA ARG A 310 -4.12 -12.62 -47.32
C ARG A 310 -3.55 -13.73 -48.25
N PRO A 311 -2.84 -14.79 -47.76
CA PRO A 311 -3.29 -15.70 -46.67
C PRO A 311 -2.18 -16.33 -45.76
N SER A 312 -2.60 -17.15 -44.77
CA SER A 312 -1.78 -18.03 -43.88
C SER A 312 -1.63 -19.46 -44.46
N PRO A 313 -1.03 -20.48 -43.79
CA PRO A 313 0.21 -20.60 -42.97
C PRO A 313 1.12 -21.81 -43.39
N ASN A 314 2.29 -21.97 -42.73
CA ASN A 314 3.14 -23.19 -42.59
C ASN A 314 3.94 -23.73 -43.80
N ALA A 315 5.28 -23.66 -43.71
CA ALA A 315 6.28 -24.71 -44.02
C ALA A 315 7.68 -24.16 -43.64
N GLU A 316 8.35 -24.65 -42.61
CA GLU A 316 9.24 -25.83 -42.57
C GLU A 316 10.71 -25.52 -42.98
N VAL A 317 11.64 -26.07 -42.19
CA VAL A 317 13.03 -26.46 -42.51
C VAL A 317 14.13 -25.39 -42.60
N ALA A 318 14.87 -25.30 -41.48
CA ALA A 318 16.31 -25.56 -41.32
C ALA A 318 17.41 -24.70 -42.00
N ARG A 319 18.33 -24.28 -41.11
CA ARG A 319 19.80 -24.47 -41.16
C ARG A 319 20.64 -23.67 -42.17
N ILE A 320 21.73 -23.11 -41.59
CA ILE A 320 23.14 -23.05 -42.06
C ILE A 320 23.70 -21.67 -42.53
N LYS A 321 24.61 -21.17 -41.67
CA LYS A 321 25.96 -20.56 -41.88
C LYS A 321 26.07 -19.24 -42.70
N HIS A 322 26.61 -18.17 -42.10
CA HIS A 322 28.04 -17.76 -42.04
C HIS A 322 28.64 -17.52 -43.45
N ASN A 323 29.23 -16.38 -43.84
CA ASN A 323 30.31 -15.54 -43.27
C ASN A 323 30.34 -14.17 -44.02
N LEU A 324 30.93 -13.08 -43.51
CA LEU A 324 32.37 -12.72 -43.56
C LEU A 324 32.55 -11.42 -42.71
N ASN A 325 33.38 -11.38 -41.66
CA ASN A 325 34.81 -10.97 -41.59
C ASN A 325 35.11 -9.60 -42.27
N TRP A 326 35.88 -8.68 -41.69
CA TRP A 326 37.30 -8.69 -41.26
C TRP A 326 37.54 -7.61 -40.16
N GLY A 327 38.55 -7.58 -39.28
CA GLY A 327 39.77 -8.37 -39.05
C GLY A 327 40.92 -7.51 -38.43
N LEU A 328 41.85 -8.17 -37.70
CA LEU A 328 43.20 -7.76 -37.17
C LEU A 328 43.29 -7.03 -35.80
N GLN A 329 44.17 -7.38 -34.83
CA GLN A 329 45.32 -8.31 -34.69
C GLN A 329 45.53 -8.68 -33.18
N VAL A 330 45.76 -9.95 -32.76
CA VAL A 330 47.02 -10.71 -32.48
C VAL A 330 47.75 -10.25 -31.19
N VAL A 331 48.07 -11.07 -30.16
CA VAL A 331 49.12 -12.13 -30.06
C VAL A 331 48.77 -13.17 -28.95
N VAL A 332 49.17 -14.43 -29.17
CA VAL A 332 49.11 -15.62 -28.27
C VAL A 332 50.51 -15.93 -27.71
N GLY A 333 50.59 -16.52 -26.52
CA GLY A 333 51.79 -17.24 -26.04
C GLY A 333 51.48 -18.25 -24.93
N SER A 334 51.84 -19.52 -25.17
CA SER A 334 51.59 -20.72 -24.36
C SER A 334 52.79 -21.13 -23.50
N ALA A 335 52.57 -21.91 -22.41
CA ALA A 335 53.38 -23.04 -21.85
C ALA A 335 53.27 -23.09 -20.30
N LEU A 336 52.74 -24.14 -19.65
CA LEU A 336 53.27 -25.49 -19.32
C LEU A 336 54.04 -25.55 -17.97
N VAL A 337 53.71 -26.56 -17.14
CA VAL A 337 54.57 -27.32 -16.17
C VAL A 337 54.58 -26.97 -14.65
N VAL A 338 53.96 -27.90 -13.88
CA VAL A 338 54.40 -28.60 -12.64
C VAL A 338 54.50 -27.90 -11.27
N GLY A 339 53.63 -28.35 -10.34
CA GLY A 339 54.04 -29.19 -9.18
C GLY A 339 54.34 -28.56 -7.80
N LEU A 340 53.72 -29.17 -6.76
CA LEU A 340 54.15 -29.26 -5.34
C LEU A 340 54.14 -27.94 -4.51
N SER A 341 53.99 -27.87 -3.19
CA SER A 341 53.37 -28.65 -2.10
C SER A 341 53.64 -27.85 -0.79
N ALA A 342 52.69 -27.88 0.15
CA ALA A 342 52.87 -27.85 1.63
C ALA A 342 53.33 -26.58 2.43
N ARG A 343 52.44 -26.21 3.37
CA ARG A 343 52.61 -26.02 4.85
C ARG A 343 53.39 -24.82 5.47
N ALA A 344 52.60 -23.99 6.17
CA ALA A 344 52.55 -23.79 7.65
C ALA A 344 53.38 -22.70 8.40
N TRP A 345 52.70 -22.16 9.45
CA TRP A 345 53.11 -21.37 10.65
C TRP A 345 53.33 -19.85 10.53
N ALA A 346 53.07 -18.97 11.52
CA ALA A 346 52.16 -18.83 12.67
C ALA A 346 52.50 -17.47 13.39
N CYS A 347 51.50 -16.80 14.01
CA CYS A 347 51.58 -15.77 15.08
C CYS A 347 52.16 -14.36 14.71
N THR A 348 51.77 -13.19 15.23
CA THR A 348 51.09 -12.80 16.50
C THR A 348 50.58 -11.33 16.46
N VAL A 349 49.56 -11.04 17.29
CA VAL A 349 49.13 -9.75 17.94
C VAL A 349 48.92 -8.48 17.09
N ALA A 350 47.66 -8.02 17.04
CA ALA A 350 47.30 -6.61 17.30
C ALA A 350 45.79 -6.49 17.60
N THR A 351 45.43 -6.34 18.88
CA THR A 351 44.20 -5.65 19.29
C THR A 351 44.37 -4.15 19.06
N PRO A 352 43.29 -3.43 18.70
CA PRO A 352 42.94 -2.29 19.54
C PRO A 352 41.43 -2.17 19.82
N LEU A 353 41.15 -2.04 21.12
CA LEU A 353 40.27 -1.07 21.76
C LEU A 353 39.11 -0.46 20.92
N SER A 354 37.92 -0.84 21.37
CA SER A 354 36.64 -0.13 21.35
C SER A 354 36.62 1.32 20.85
N SER A 355 35.87 1.54 19.77
CA SER A 355 34.99 2.69 19.65
C SER A 355 33.59 2.17 19.30
N SER A 356 32.62 2.52 20.13
CA SER A 356 31.22 2.14 20.00
C SER A 356 30.58 2.89 18.84
N PHE A 357 30.80 2.41 17.62
CA PHE A 357 29.94 2.72 16.49
C PHE A 357 28.55 2.17 16.81
N VAL A 358 27.55 3.05 16.93
CA VAL A 358 26.14 2.63 16.90
C VAL A 358 25.90 2.01 15.52
N LYS A 359 26.05 0.68 15.42
CA LYS A 359 25.60 -0.08 14.26
C LYS A 359 24.13 0.25 14.07
N ARG A 360 23.77 0.93 12.97
CA ARG A 360 22.39 0.84 12.46
C ARG A 360 22.13 -0.65 12.27
N SER A 361 21.21 -1.21 13.04
CA SER A 361 20.79 -2.60 12.90
C SER A 361 20.43 -2.86 11.44
N ALA A 362 21.01 -3.89 10.84
CA ALA A 362 20.58 -4.36 9.53
C ALA A 362 19.10 -4.75 9.61
N SER A 363 18.34 -4.51 8.53
CA SER A 363 16.94 -4.98 8.46
C SER A 363 16.90 -6.48 8.74
N VAL A 364 15.85 -6.94 9.43
CA VAL A 364 15.58 -8.37 9.65
C VAL A 364 15.33 -9.15 8.35
N ILE A 365 15.11 -8.46 7.22
CA ILE A 365 14.84 -9.08 5.92
C ILE A 365 16.14 -9.44 5.21
N THR A 366 16.23 -10.67 4.73
CA THR A 366 17.38 -11.17 3.97
C THR A 366 16.94 -12.10 2.83
N THR A 367 17.83 -12.26 1.85
CA THR A 367 17.74 -13.32 0.82
C THR A 367 18.87 -14.33 0.94
N ASP A 368 19.73 -14.20 1.97
CA ASP A 368 20.86 -15.10 2.19
C ASP A 368 20.42 -16.30 3.06
N PRO A 369 20.38 -17.53 2.50
CA PRO A 369 20.01 -18.70 3.27
C PRO A 369 21.00 -19.04 4.38
N ALA A 370 22.25 -18.56 4.33
CA ALA A 370 23.25 -18.81 5.36
C ALA A 370 22.85 -18.19 6.71
N VAL A 371 22.15 -17.06 6.70
CA VAL A 371 21.59 -16.44 7.92
C VAL A 371 20.54 -17.35 8.56
N ALA A 372 19.71 -18.00 7.75
CA ALA A 372 18.68 -18.92 8.22
C ALA A 372 19.24 -20.26 8.73
N THR A 373 20.31 -20.77 8.11
CA THR A 373 20.89 -22.07 8.45
C THR A 373 21.99 -21.99 9.51
N GLY A 374 22.53 -20.80 9.76
CA GLY A 374 23.64 -20.58 10.70
C GLY A 374 23.28 -20.71 12.19
N GLN A 375 22.00 -20.88 12.53
CA GLN A 375 21.56 -21.06 13.92
C GLN A 375 20.31 -21.95 14.03
N VAL A 376 19.97 -22.30 15.27
CA VAL A 376 18.72 -22.98 15.62
C VAL A 376 17.72 -21.95 16.13
N TRP A 377 16.54 -21.90 15.52
CA TRP A 377 15.48 -20.95 15.86
C TRP A 377 14.55 -21.53 16.91
N ASP A 378 14.02 -20.74 17.85
CA ASP A 378 12.94 -21.25 18.71
C ASP A 378 11.73 -21.63 17.85
N TYR A 379 11.37 -20.78 16.88
CA TYR A 379 10.28 -21.01 15.96
C TYR A 379 10.66 -20.78 14.51
N VAL A 380 10.15 -21.65 13.64
CA VAL A 380 10.20 -21.45 12.18
C VAL A 380 8.78 -21.32 11.65
N ILE A 381 8.51 -20.22 10.96
CA ILE A 381 7.21 -19.90 10.36
C ILE A 381 7.33 -20.05 8.84
N VAL A 382 6.57 -20.96 8.26
CA VAL A 382 6.52 -21.20 6.81
C VAL A 382 5.39 -20.37 6.21
N GLY A 383 5.74 -19.24 5.60
CA GLY A 383 4.83 -18.28 4.99
C GLY A 383 4.84 -16.92 5.70
N GLY A 384 5.59 -15.97 5.14
CA GLY A 384 5.43 -14.52 5.40
C GLY A 384 4.39 -13.84 4.49
N GLY A 385 3.59 -14.68 3.80
CA GLY A 385 3.31 -14.62 2.35
C GLY A 385 4.15 -15.70 1.63
N LEU A 386 3.85 -16.06 0.37
CA LEU A 386 4.64 -17.07 -0.37
C LEU A 386 4.97 -16.49 -1.76
N ALA A 387 6.17 -16.66 -2.34
CA ALA A 387 6.45 -16.64 -3.78
C ALA A 387 7.45 -17.70 -4.25
N GLY A 388 7.67 -17.79 -5.54
CA GLY A 388 9.03 -17.65 -6.03
C GLY A 388 9.04 -18.47 -7.29
N GLU A 389 9.04 -17.80 -8.44
CA GLU A 389 9.55 -18.40 -9.67
C GLU A 389 9.89 -17.26 -10.61
N LEU A 390 11.19 -17.11 -10.86
CA LEU A 390 11.70 -16.66 -12.14
C LEU A 390 11.74 -17.89 -13.03
N ASN A 391 10.87 -17.94 -14.03
CA ASN A 391 11.23 -18.45 -15.36
C ASN A 391 10.17 -18.08 -16.40
N ALA A 392 10.67 -17.51 -17.49
CA ALA A 392 9.92 -17.19 -18.69
C ALA A 392 9.59 -18.47 -19.47
N SER A 393 8.37 -18.59 -19.97
CA SER A 393 8.14 -19.14 -21.31
C SER A 393 6.79 -18.67 -21.88
N PRO A 394 6.73 -18.21 -23.15
CA PRO A 394 5.52 -17.68 -23.76
C PRO A 394 4.82 -18.74 -24.62
N ALA A 395 3.53 -19.00 -24.38
CA ALA A 395 2.53 -19.32 -25.41
C ALA A 395 1.18 -19.68 -24.76
N ILE A 396 0.34 -18.68 -24.51
CA ILE A 396 -1.10 -18.90 -24.43
C ILE A 396 -1.77 -17.99 -25.44
N LYS A 397 -2.48 -18.60 -26.38
CA LYS A 397 -3.23 -17.93 -27.44
C LYS A 397 -4.18 -16.90 -26.81
N LYS A 398 -4.14 -15.69 -27.35
CA LYS A 398 -4.96 -14.53 -26.99
C LYS A 398 -6.45 -14.87 -27.15
N THR A 399 -7.13 -15.29 -26.10
CA THR A 399 -8.58 -15.10 -25.99
C THR A 399 -8.80 -13.76 -25.28
N ARG A 400 -9.41 -12.79 -25.97
CA ARG A 400 -10.01 -11.64 -25.32
C ARG A 400 -11.19 -12.17 -24.49
N SER A 401 -10.96 -12.40 -23.20
CA SER A 401 -12.02 -12.47 -22.21
C SER A 401 -11.69 -11.41 -21.17
N ASP A 402 -12.58 -10.43 -21.05
CA ASP A 402 -12.61 -9.47 -19.95
C ASP A 402 -12.61 -10.26 -18.63
N SER A 403 -11.44 -10.40 -18.02
CA SER A 403 -11.29 -11.17 -16.79
C SER A 403 -11.97 -10.41 -15.67
N LEU A 404 -13.14 -10.90 -15.28
CA LEU A 404 -13.91 -10.57 -14.09
C LEU A 404 -13.09 -10.89 -12.83
N LEU A 405 -12.08 -10.06 -12.55
CA LEU A 405 -11.19 -10.23 -11.42
C LEU A 405 -11.19 -8.94 -10.60
N SER A 406 -12.08 -8.89 -9.63
CA SER A 406 -11.90 -8.13 -8.39
C SER A 406 -11.91 -9.16 -7.25
N PRO A 407 -10.78 -9.87 -7.05
CA PRO A 407 -10.68 -10.81 -5.97
C PRO A 407 -10.41 -10.05 -4.67
N SER A 408 -11.16 -10.43 -3.64
CA SER A 408 -10.81 -10.14 -2.26
C SER A 408 -9.89 -11.26 -1.83
N VAL A 409 -8.60 -10.96 -1.69
CA VAL A 409 -7.54 -11.97 -1.66
C VAL A 409 -7.20 -12.35 -0.22
N HIS A 410 -6.73 -13.59 0.00
CA HIS A 410 -6.33 -14.24 1.26
C HIS A 410 -5.66 -13.30 2.32
N ALA A 411 -5.57 -13.71 3.58
CA ALA A 411 -4.61 -13.08 4.50
C ALA A 411 -3.57 -14.11 4.93
N TYR A 412 -2.30 -13.78 4.70
CA TYR A 412 -1.15 -14.53 5.24
C TYR A 412 -0.73 -13.83 6.52
N LEU A 413 -0.64 -14.59 7.61
CA LEU A 413 -0.54 -14.03 8.96
C LEU A 413 0.64 -14.56 9.75
N GLY A 414 1.57 -15.25 9.08
CA GLY A 414 2.85 -15.61 9.68
C GLY A 414 3.59 -14.39 10.25
N LEU A 415 3.48 -13.22 9.61
CA LEU A 415 4.06 -11.97 10.12
C LEU A 415 3.39 -11.46 11.41
N THR A 416 2.08 -11.69 11.59
CA THR A 416 1.37 -11.37 12.84
C THR A 416 1.88 -12.25 13.98
N VAL A 417 1.99 -13.56 13.76
CA VAL A 417 2.53 -14.49 14.77
C VAL A 417 4.01 -14.20 15.05
N ALA A 418 4.81 -13.97 14.01
CA ALA A 418 6.23 -13.63 14.15
C ALA A 418 6.43 -12.37 14.99
N ASN A 419 5.64 -11.32 14.72
CA ASN A 419 5.67 -10.11 15.53
C ASN A 419 5.34 -10.47 16.99
N ARG A 420 4.22 -11.14 17.27
CA ARG A 420 3.85 -11.40 18.66
C ARG A 420 4.85 -12.28 19.40
N LEU A 421 5.42 -13.31 18.78
CA LEU A 421 6.42 -14.17 19.42
C LEU A 421 7.73 -13.42 19.73
N THR A 422 8.14 -12.51 18.84
CA THR A 422 9.39 -11.75 18.99
C THR A 422 9.28 -10.55 19.93
N GLU A 423 8.10 -10.28 20.51
CA GLU A 423 7.96 -9.35 21.65
C GLU A 423 8.82 -9.79 22.85
N ASN A 424 9.05 -11.10 23.01
CA ASN A 424 10.04 -11.62 23.93
C ASN A 424 11.42 -11.68 23.26
N SER A 425 12.36 -10.84 23.70
CA SER A 425 13.73 -10.78 23.15
C SER A 425 14.53 -12.07 23.32
N GLY A 426 14.11 -12.97 24.22
CA GLY A 426 14.71 -14.30 24.43
C GLY A 426 14.19 -15.39 23.49
N ILE A 427 13.27 -15.05 22.56
CA ILE A 427 12.70 -15.98 21.58
C ILE A 427 13.19 -15.60 20.19
N SER A 428 13.84 -16.54 19.49
CA SER A 428 14.26 -16.35 18.09
C SER A 428 13.24 -16.91 17.09
N VAL A 429 12.91 -16.13 16.06
CA VAL A 429 11.94 -16.52 15.04
C VAL A 429 12.50 -16.33 13.64
N LEU A 430 12.39 -17.37 12.81
CA LEU A 430 12.58 -17.27 11.36
C LEU A 430 11.23 -17.30 10.65
N VAL A 431 10.99 -16.34 9.76
CA VAL A 431 9.92 -16.40 8.77
C VAL A 431 10.52 -16.75 7.41
N ILE A 432 9.96 -17.76 6.75
CA ILE A 432 10.29 -18.14 5.38
C ILE A 432 9.18 -17.60 4.48
N GLU A 433 9.49 -16.52 3.78
CA GLU A 433 8.67 -15.92 2.74
C GLU A 433 9.23 -16.36 1.40
N ALA A 434 8.37 -16.89 0.55
CA ALA A 434 8.86 -17.43 -0.68
C ALA A 434 9.04 -16.35 -1.78
N GLY A 435 8.56 -15.12 -1.53
CA GLY A 435 8.70 -13.96 -2.40
C GLY A 435 9.47 -12.80 -1.92
N ALA A 436 9.50 -11.81 -2.80
CA ALA A 436 10.23 -10.60 -2.56
C ALA A 436 9.50 -9.71 -1.55
N ASP A 437 10.23 -8.74 -1.04
CA ASP A 437 9.63 -7.57 -0.44
C ASP A 437 8.94 -6.73 -1.52
N THR A 438 7.62 -6.65 -1.45
CA THR A 438 6.77 -5.95 -2.42
C THR A 438 6.10 -4.71 -1.83
N ARG A 439 6.54 -4.26 -0.64
CA ARG A 439 5.94 -3.12 0.07
C ARG A 439 5.98 -1.82 -0.74
N ASP A 440 7.02 -1.64 -1.56
CA ASP A 440 7.20 -0.47 -2.43
C ASP A 440 6.77 -0.68 -3.88
N ASP A 441 6.15 -1.82 -4.19
CA ASP A 441 5.70 -2.11 -5.54
C ASP A 441 4.49 -1.25 -5.94
N PHE A 442 4.69 -0.39 -6.94
CA PHE A 442 3.67 0.55 -7.40
C PHE A 442 2.37 -0.12 -7.85
N ARG A 443 2.39 -1.41 -8.24
CA ARG A 443 1.19 -2.12 -8.71
C ARG A 443 0.22 -2.45 -7.57
N ILE A 444 0.69 -2.46 -6.32
CA ILE A 444 -0.09 -3.00 -5.18
C ILE A 444 0.01 -2.17 -3.89
N ARG A 445 1.04 -1.32 -3.75
CA ARG A 445 1.27 -0.45 -2.59
C ARG A 445 0.09 0.50 -2.34
N SER A 446 -0.53 1.01 -3.40
CA SER A 446 -1.68 1.91 -3.32
C SER A 446 -2.97 1.19 -3.74
N LEU A 447 -4.06 1.44 -3.01
CA LEU A 447 -5.39 0.97 -3.40
C LEU A 447 -5.91 1.64 -4.69
N ASP A 448 -5.34 2.77 -5.12
CA ASP A 448 -5.62 3.36 -6.44
C ASP A 448 -5.21 2.44 -7.60
N GLN A 449 -4.34 1.47 -7.32
CA GLN A 449 -3.80 0.53 -8.30
C GLN A 449 -4.45 -0.86 -8.16
N TYR A 450 -5.48 -0.99 -7.31
CA TYR A 450 -6.27 -2.21 -7.20
C TYR A 450 -6.77 -2.63 -8.59
N GLY A 451 -6.67 -3.93 -8.90
CA GLY A 451 -6.83 -4.44 -10.26
C GLY A 451 -5.51 -4.81 -10.94
N LYS A 452 -4.45 -3.99 -10.79
CA LYS A 452 -3.18 -4.20 -11.52
C LYS A 452 -2.49 -5.52 -11.15
N GLY A 453 -2.51 -5.90 -9.88
CA GLY A 453 -1.98 -7.19 -9.42
C GLY A 453 -2.66 -8.43 -10.04
N PHE A 454 -3.82 -8.27 -10.69
CA PHE A 454 -4.57 -9.34 -11.35
C PHE A 454 -4.34 -9.41 -12.86
N ALA A 455 -3.44 -8.60 -13.41
CA ALA A 455 -3.03 -8.75 -14.80
C ALA A 455 -2.33 -10.09 -15.03
N ALA A 456 -2.55 -10.70 -16.21
CA ALA A 456 -2.09 -12.05 -16.53
C ALA A 456 -0.56 -12.22 -16.45
N ASN A 457 0.20 -11.15 -16.67
CA ASN A 457 1.66 -11.11 -16.67
C ASN A 457 2.27 -10.84 -15.28
N ASN A 458 1.47 -10.48 -14.26
CA ASN A 458 1.97 -10.15 -12.93
C ASN A 458 2.07 -11.39 -12.03
N THR A 459 2.76 -12.44 -12.51
CA THR A 459 2.95 -13.72 -11.82
C THR A 459 4.03 -13.68 -10.74
N ASP A 460 4.74 -12.57 -10.63
CA ASP A 460 5.75 -12.27 -9.62
C ASP A 460 5.13 -11.80 -8.30
N ILE A 461 3.98 -11.12 -8.35
CA ILE A 461 3.21 -10.59 -7.21
C ILE A 461 1.86 -11.27 -6.97
N ASN A 462 1.44 -12.16 -7.87
CA ASN A 462 0.23 -12.97 -7.74
C ASN A 462 0.47 -14.42 -8.20
N TRP A 463 0.14 -15.38 -7.35
CA TRP A 463 0.25 -16.81 -7.64
C TRP A 463 -0.64 -17.29 -8.77
N ARG A 464 -1.86 -16.74 -8.89
CA ARG A 464 -2.87 -17.11 -9.89
C ARG A 464 -3.05 -18.64 -10.01
N TYR A 465 -3.41 -19.32 -8.93
CA TYR A 465 -3.63 -20.76 -8.97
C TYR A 465 -4.75 -21.10 -9.95
N THR A 466 -4.53 -22.07 -10.83
CA THR A 466 -5.54 -22.53 -11.78
C THR A 466 -6.31 -23.71 -11.18
N ALA A 467 -7.61 -23.52 -10.98
CA ALA A 467 -8.51 -24.60 -10.58
C ALA A 467 -8.75 -25.60 -11.72
N THR A 468 -9.21 -26.80 -11.39
CA THR A 468 -9.45 -27.90 -12.36
C THR A 468 -10.45 -27.54 -13.47
N ASN A 469 -11.34 -26.58 -13.24
CA ASN A 469 -12.29 -26.07 -14.24
C ASN A 469 -11.77 -24.84 -15.02
N GLY A 470 -10.48 -24.50 -14.87
CA GLY A 470 -9.83 -23.37 -15.53
C GLY A 470 -10.05 -22.01 -14.87
N LYS A 471 -10.82 -21.92 -13.77
CA LYS A 471 -10.98 -20.66 -13.02
C LYS A 471 -9.70 -20.34 -12.24
N LEU A 472 -9.36 -19.05 -12.17
CA LEU A 472 -8.18 -18.59 -11.44
C LEU A 472 -8.55 -18.20 -10.02
N VAL A 473 -7.77 -18.69 -9.06
CA VAL A 473 -7.81 -18.30 -7.64
C VAL A 473 -6.57 -17.44 -7.37
N SER A 474 -6.76 -16.13 -7.24
CA SER A 474 -5.64 -15.20 -7.02
C SER A 474 -5.11 -15.30 -5.58
N ALA A 475 -3.80 -15.15 -5.42
CA ALA A 475 -3.17 -15.09 -4.10
C ALA A 475 -1.92 -14.21 -4.18
N GLY A 476 -1.73 -13.29 -3.23
CA GLY A 476 -0.57 -12.41 -3.21
C GLY A 476 0.72 -13.16 -2.98
N LYS A 477 1.74 -12.71 -3.70
CA LYS A 477 3.02 -13.40 -3.83
C LYS A 477 4.16 -12.47 -3.39
N GLY A 478 4.72 -12.69 -2.19
CA GLY A 478 5.66 -11.77 -1.52
C GLY A 478 5.18 -11.32 -0.14
N LEU A 479 5.96 -10.45 0.53
CA LEU A 479 5.70 -10.05 1.91
C LEU A 479 4.28 -9.49 2.12
N GLY A 480 3.63 -10.00 3.16
CA GLY A 480 2.23 -9.72 3.49
C GLY A 480 1.22 -10.54 2.68
N GLY A 481 1.72 -11.28 1.69
CA GLY A 481 0.99 -12.14 0.78
C GLY A 481 -0.23 -11.45 0.19
N SER A 482 -1.36 -12.14 0.21
CA SER A 482 -2.62 -11.66 -0.31
C SER A 482 -3.17 -10.38 0.37
N THR A 483 -2.77 -10.05 1.60
CA THR A 483 -3.14 -8.74 2.19
C THR A 483 -2.53 -7.58 1.41
N SER A 484 -1.40 -7.83 0.72
CA SER A 484 -0.70 -6.87 -0.14
C SER A 484 -1.40 -6.63 -1.48
N ILE A 485 -2.37 -7.46 -1.89
CA ILE A 485 -3.08 -7.30 -3.18
C ILE A 485 -4.61 -7.24 -3.10
N ASN A 486 -5.22 -7.54 -1.95
CA ASN A 486 -6.67 -7.61 -1.78
C ASN A 486 -7.43 -6.28 -1.95
N GLY A 487 -8.76 -6.31 -1.99
CA GLY A 487 -9.61 -5.11 -2.09
C GLY A 487 -9.63 -4.22 -0.85
N ALA A 488 -8.92 -4.59 0.22
CA ALA A 488 -8.81 -3.85 1.49
C ALA A 488 -10.14 -3.57 2.22
N ALA A 489 -11.25 -4.17 1.82
CA ALA A 489 -12.50 -4.09 2.55
C ALA A 489 -12.36 -4.71 3.95
N TRP A 490 -12.92 -4.04 4.96
CA TRP A 490 -12.85 -4.45 6.35
C TRP A 490 -14.24 -4.65 6.92
N THR A 491 -14.68 -5.90 6.95
CA THR A 491 -15.97 -6.36 7.48
C THR A 491 -15.73 -7.57 8.40
N ARG A 492 -16.74 -7.98 9.18
CA ARG A 492 -16.63 -9.14 10.10
C ARG A 492 -17.83 -10.06 9.95
N GLY A 493 -17.60 -11.35 10.21
CA GLY A 493 -18.64 -12.37 10.16
C GLY A 493 -19.72 -12.15 11.21
N ASP A 494 -20.87 -12.78 10.99
CA ASP A 494 -22.01 -12.70 11.90
C ASP A 494 -21.70 -13.39 13.24
N VAL A 495 -22.33 -12.93 14.33
CA VAL A 495 -22.18 -13.53 15.66
C VAL A 495 -22.42 -15.04 15.62
N VAL A 496 -23.46 -15.46 14.90
CA VAL A 496 -23.86 -16.88 14.81
C VAL A 496 -22.81 -17.70 14.07
N GLU A 497 -22.17 -17.14 13.05
CA GLU A 497 -21.14 -17.83 12.28
C GLU A 497 -19.85 -18.00 13.08
N LEU A 498 -19.44 -16.98 13.83
CA LEU A 498 -18.26 -17.08 14.70
C LEU A 498 -18.51 -18.03 15.89
N ASP A 499 -19.72 -18.03 16.45
CA ASP A 499 -20.13 -19.01 17.46
C ASP A 499 -20.22 -20.44 16.91
N ASN A 500 -20.57 -20.59 15.63
CA ASN A 500 -20.62 -21.89 14.99
C ASN A 500 -19.24 -22.57 14.92
N ILE A 501 -18.14 -21.82 14.97
CA ILE A 501 -16.80 -22.39 15.12
C ILE A 501 -16.74 -23.23 16.42
N GLY A 502 -17.24 -22.68 17.54
CA GLY A 502 -17.34 -23.41 18.80
C GLY A 502 -18.35 -24.54 18.78
N ARG A 503 -19.54 -24.30 18.22
CA ARG A 503 -20.63 -25.29 18.13
C ARG A 503 -20.27 -26.50 17.26
N LEU A 504 -19.29 -26.38 16.36
CA LEU A 504 -18.72 -27.50 15.61
C LEU A 504 -17.88 -28.45 16.49
N GLY A 505 -17.57 -28.06 17.73
CA GLY A 505 -16.81 -28.83 18.71
C GLY A 505 -15.47 -28.20 19.10
N ASN A 506 -15.25 -26.92 18.80
CA ASN A 506 -14.01 -26.22 19.10
C ASN A 506 -14.15 -25.36 20.36
N THR A 507 -14.02 -25.97 21.54
CA THR A 507 -14.19 -25.28 22.83
C THR A 507 -13.35 -23.99 22.91
N GLY A 508 -13.96 -22.92 23.42
CA GLY A 508 -13.33 -21.60 23.57
C GLY A 508 -13.35 -20.73 22.31
N TRP A 509 -13.87 -21.22 21.19
CA TRP A 509 -14.08 -20.43 19.97
C TRP A 509 -15.51 -19.91 19.91
N ASN A 510 -15.69 -18.60 20.04
CA ASN A 510 -16.99 -17.92 19.96
C ASN A 510 -16.78 -16.46 19.51
N TYR A 511 -17.87 -15.75 19.24
CA TYR A 511 -17.85 -14.37 18.80
C TYR A 511 -17.07 -13.47 19.74
N ASP A 512 -17.35 -13.49 21.05
CA ASP A 512 -16.71 -12.58 22.02
C ASP A 512 -15.19 -12.76 22.05
N SER A 513 -14.74 -14.01 22.10
CA SER A 513 -13.31 -14.32 22.08
C SER A 513 -12.67 -13.88 20.77
N MET A 514 -13.32 -14.15 19.64
CA MET A 514 -12.82 -13.72 18.33
C MET A 514 -12.80 -12.19 18.19
N LEU A 515 -13.85 -11.50 18.64
CA LEU A 515 -13.96 -10.04 18.61
C LEU A 515 -12.83 -9.39 19.38
N SER A 516 -12.51 -9.90 20.58
CA SER A 516 -11.39 -9.40 21.38
C SER A 516 -10.07 -9.44 20.60
N TYR A 517 -9.78 -10.54 19.90
CA TYR A 517 -8.56 -10.66 19.10
C TYR A 517 -8.59 -9.87 17.79
N MET A 518 -9.76 -9.76 17.14
CA MET A 518 -9.92 -8.89 15.98
C MET A 518 -9.68 -7.41 16.36
N ASN A 519 -10.20 -6.98 17.50
CA ASN A 519 -9.94 -5.64 18.05
C ASN A 519 -8.47 -5.47 18.44
N LYS A 520 -7.81 -6.50 19.00
CA LYS A 520 -6.36 -6.45 19.32
C LYS A 520 -5.49 -6.18 18.08
N ALA A 521 -5.89 -6.67 16.91
CA ALA A 521 -5.18 -6.43 15.65
C ALA A 521 -5.44 -5.03 15.05
N GLU A 522 -6.61 -4.45 15.32
CA GLU A 522 -7.15 -3.29 14.63
C GLU A 522 -6.73 -1.95 15.26
N LYS A 523 -6.40 -0.99 14.40
CA LYS A 523 -6.27 0.43 14.72
C LYS A 523 -7.28 1.23 13.89
N PHE A 524 -8.51 1.27 14.38
CA PHE A 524 -9.62 1.97 13.75
C PHE A 524 -9.50 3.49 13.94
N THR A 525 -9.76 4.24 12.87
CA THR A 525 -9.86 5.70 12.92
C THR A 525 -11.32 6.11 12.85
N ILE A 526 -11.77 6.85 13.86
CA ILE A 526 -13.14 7.35 13.94
C ILE A 526 -13.45 8.25 12.72
N PRO A 527 -14.55 8.02 11.98
CA PRO A 527 -14.94 8.88 10.87
C PRO A 527 -15.27 10.28 11.37
N ASN A 528 -14.85 11.30 10.62
CA ASN A 528 -15.22 12.69 10.91
C ASN A 528 -16.69 12.98 10.52
N GLY A 529 -17.18 14.16 10.88
CA GLY A 529 -18.58 14.56 10.62
C GLY A 529 -18.98 14.52 9.14
N ASP A 530 -18.04 14.75 8.22
CA ASP A 530 -18.31 14.74 6.79
C ASP A 530 -18.52 13.32 6.27
N VAL A 531 -17.64 12.39 6.64
CA VAL A 531 -17.80 10.96 6.35
C VAL A 531 -19.08 10.41 6.98
N ALA A 532 -19.35 10.78 8.24
CA ALA A 532 -20.56 10.36 8.94
C ALA A 532 -21.84 10.84 8.22
N SER A 533 -21.83 12.09 7.70
CA SER A 533 -22.97 12.64 6.95
C SER A 533 -23.28 11.93 5.63
N LEU A 534 -22.29 11.22 5.07
CA LEU A 534 -22.42 10.42 3.85
C LEU A 534 -22.74 8.95 4.14
N GLY A 535 -22.90 8.57 5.41
CA GLY A 535 -23.27 7.22 5.84
C GLY A 535 -22.12 6.38 6.38
N GLY A 536 -20.89 6.91 6.47
CA GLY A 536 -19.77 6.27 7.15
C GLY A 536 -19.98 6.26 8.66
N GLN A 537 -20.76 5.29 9.13
CA GLN A 537 -21.09 5.06 10.54
C GLN A 537 -20.25 3.90 11.09
N TYR A 538 -20.19 3.77 12.41
CA TYR A 538 -19.48 2.69 13.08
C TYR A 538 -20.08 2.39 14.46
N ASN A 539 -19.81 1.21 15.00
CA ASN A 539 -20.12 0.85 16.38
C ASN A 539 -18.81 0.78 17.20
N ALA A 540 -18.67 1.65 18.20
CA ALA A 540 -17.44 1.76 18.98
C ALA A 540 -17.00 0.46 19.69
N THR A 541 -17.93 -0.39 20.14
CA THR A 541 -17.57 -1.66 20.82
C THR A 541 -17.09 -2.72 19.84
N SER A 542 -17.37 -2.53 18.56
CA SER A 542 -17.03 -3.43 17.48
C SER A 542 -15.68 -3.13 16.86
N HIS A 543 -14.88 -2.22 17.43
CA HIS A 543 -13.59 -1.84 16.86
C HIS A 543 -12.48 -1.73 17.91
N GLY A 544 -11.26 -2.08 17.50
CA GLY A 544 -10.02 -1.81 18.23
C GLY A 544 -9.36 -0.51 17.79
N PHE A 545 -8.68 0.17 18.72
CA PHE A 545 -8.09 1.50 18.48
C PHE A 545 -6.57 1.54 18.66
N SER A 546 -5.96 0.44 19.08
CA SER A 546 -4.55 0.39 19.51
C SER A 546 -3.72 -0.70 18.81
N GLY A 547 -4.32 -1.44 17.88
CA GLY A 547 -3.65 -2.50 17.14
C GLY A 547 -2.67 -1.98 16.09
N TYR A 548 -2.26 -2.88 15.20
CA TYR A 548 -1.26 -2.60 14.16
C TYR A 548 -1.89 -2.26 12.81
N VAL A 549 -3.03 -2.86 12.49
CA VAL A 549 -3.67 -2.71 11.17
C VAL A 549 -4.45 -1.41 11.13
N SER A 550 -4.00 -0.45 10.33
CA SER A 550 -4.72 0.81 10.12
C SER A 550 -6.02 0.57 9.35
N VAL A 551 -7.15 0.88 9.97
CA VAL A 551 -8.50 0.73 9.42
C VAL A 551 -9.21 2.07 9.49
N ARG A 552 -9.73 2.56 8.35
CA ARG A 552 -10.42 3.85 8.29
C ARG A 552 -11.30 3.97 7.06
N PHE A 553 -12.22 4.92 7.11
CA PHE A 553 -12.90 5.41 5.90
C PHE A 553 -11.99 6.35 5.09
N GLY A 554 -12.33 6.53 3.82
CA GLY A 554 -11.75 7.58 2.97
C GLY A 554 -12.06 8.98 3.48
N ASP A 555 -11.17 9.93 3.24
CA ASP A 555 -11.38 11.33 3.60
C ASP A 555 -12.36 12.02 2.63
N VAL A 556 -13.24 12.84 3.19
CA VAL A 556 -14.05 13.81 2.45
C VAL A 556 -13.33 15.15 2.50
N VAL A 557 -13.10 15.78 1.36
CA VAL A 557 -12.58 17.15 1.29
C VAL A 557 -13.63 18.01 0.58
N LYS A 558 -14.20 18.98 1.31
CA LYS A 558 -15.13 19.97 0.76
C LYS A 558 -14.33 21.05 0.04
N ASP A 559 -14.21 20.96 -1.28
CA ASP A 559 -13.64 22.05 -2.06
C ASP A 559 -14.62 23.25 -2.10
N ASN A 560 -14.38 24.26 -1.25
CA ASN A 560 -15.10 25.53 -1.30
C ASN A 560 -14.46 26.54 -2.28
N THR A 561 -13.50 26.11 -3.11
CA THR A 561 -12.81 26.98 -4.07
C THR A 561 -12.99 26.48 -5.49
N THR A 562 -13.89 27.13 -6.23
CA THR A 562 -14.10 26.95 -7.67
C THR A 562 -12.90 27.41 -8.52
N GLN A 563 -11.70 26.86 -8.31
CA GLN A 563 -10.54 27.17 -9.17
C GLN A 563 -9.75 25.94 -9.63
N ARG A 564 -9.94 25.66 -10.92
CA ARG A 564 -9.08 24.91 -11.85
C ARG A 564 -9.11 23.39 -11.78
N ARG A 565 -10.22 22.86 -12.32
CA ARG A 565 -10.26 21.58 -13.04
C ARG A 565 -9.28 21.60 -14.22
N SER A 566 -8.06 21.08 -14.02
CA SER A 566 -7.21 20.48 -15.07
C SER A 566 -5.88 19.90 -14.56
N SER A 567 -5.58 19.94 -13.26
CA SER A 567 -4.38 19.28 -12.73
C SER A 567 -4.65 17.80 -12.44
N PRO A 568 -3.82 16.84 -12.92
CA PRO A 568 -3.91 15.42 -12.57
C PRO A 568 -3.83 15.14 -11.05
N SER A 569 -3.36 16.12 -10.27
CA SER A 569 -3.23 16.06 -8.81
C SER A 569 -4.54 16.31 -8.06
N ALA A 570 -5.58 16.88 -8.71
CA ALA A 570 -6.84 17.24 -8.05
C ALA A 570 -7.63 16.01 -7.53
N GLY A 571 -7.39 14.82 -8.08
CA GLY A 571 -8.02 13.57 -7.65
C GLY A 571 -7.43 12.93 -6.39
N LEU A 572 -6.39 13.53 -5.78
CA LEU A 572 -5.72 12.96 -4.61
C LEU A 572 -6.39 13.32 -3.27
N HIS A 573 -7.41 14.19 -3.28
CA HIS A 573 -8.00 14.79 -2.07
C HIS A 573 -9.44 14.31 -1.76
N GLU A 574 -10.24 13.86 -2.74
CA GLU A 574 -11.59 13.32 -2.52
C GLU A 574 -11.55 11.78 -2.47
N ARG A 575 -11.34 11.19 -1.29
CA ARG A 575 -11.14 9.74 -1.13
C ARG A 575 -12.41 8.99 -0.72
N PHE A 576 -13.43 9.68 -0.27
CA PHE A 576 -14.77 9.14 -0.11
C PHE A 576 -15.63 9.50 -1.33
N TRP A 577 -16.52 8.62 -1.78
CA TRP A 577 -17.44 8.96 -2.87
C TRP A 577 -18.56 9.86 -2.36
N THR A 578 -18.65 11.08 -2.87
CA THR A 578 -19.69 12.06 -2.48
C THR A 578 -20.83 12.15 -3.49
N GLY A 579 -20.71 11.49 -4.65
CA GLY A 579 -21.75 11.43 -5.66
C GLY A 579 -22.98 10.61 -5.24
N PRO A 580 -24.09 10.72 -6.00
CA PRO A 580 -25.37 10.13 -5.63
C PRO A 580 -25.43 8.61 -5.77
N GLN A 581 -24.43 7.96 -6.37
CA GLN A 581 -24.47 6.55 -6.73
C GLN A 581 -24.51 5.60 -5.53
N GLN A 582 -23.81 5.90 -4.44
CA GLN A 582 -23.83 5.05 -3.24
C GLN A 582 -25.14 5.23 -2.43
N PRO A 583 -25.62 6.46 -2.19
CA PRO A 583 -26.97 6.65 -1.65
C PRO A 583 -28.06 6.02 -2.52
N ALA A 584 -27.92 6.06 -3.86
CA ALA A 584 -28.85 5.40 -4.77
C ALA A 584 -28.82 3.88 -4.61
N PHE A 585 -27.64 3.27 -4.48
CA PHE A 585 -27.52 1.84 -4.16
C PHE A 585 -28.20 1.49 -2.84
N VAL A 586 -27.91 2.21 -1.75
CA VAL A 586 -28.54 1.99 -0.43
C VAL A 586 -30.07 2.06 -0.53
N LYS A 587 -30.60 3.08 -1.22
CA LYS A 587 -32.04 3.27 -1.43
C LYS A 587 -32.64 2.15 -2.29
N ALA A 588 -31.99 1.78 -3.39
CA ALA A 588 -32.47 0.75 -4.29
C ALA A 588 -32.50 -0.61 -3.61
N VAL A 589 -31.49 -0.95 -2.82
CA VAL A 589 -31.40 -2.18 -2.02
C VAL A 589 -32.58 -2.29 -1.05
N ASP A 590 -32.91 -1.23 -0.30
CA ASP A 590 -34.08 -1.21 0.57
C ASP A 590 -35.38 -1.35 -0.22
N GLN A 591 -35.58 -0.50 -1.24
CA GLN A 591 -36.83 -0.47 -2.02
C GLN A 591 -37.12 -1.77 -2.77
N THR A 592 -36.09 -2.49 -3.21
CA THR A 592 -36.25 -3.70 -4.05
C THR A 592 -36.22 -4.99 -3.24
N LEU A 593 -35.39 -5.06 -2.19
CA LEU A 593 -35.17 -6.30 -1.44
C LEU A 593 -35.58 -6.20 0.04
N GLY A 594 -35.90 -5.00 0.54
CA GLY A 594 -36.20 -4.77 1.95
C GLY A 594 -34.99 -4.93 2.87
N ILE A 595 -33.76 -4.85 2.33
CA ILE A 595 -32.52 -4.90 3.11
C ILE A 595 -32.30 -3.52 3.72
N LYS A 596 -32.28 -3.45 5.05
CA LYS A 596 -32.24 -2.19 5.81
C LYS A 596 -30.81 -1.70 6.06
N PRO A 597 -30.60 -0.38 6.19
CA PRO A 597 -29.31 0.15 6.59
C PRO A 597 -28.85 -0.37 7.96
N LEU A 598 -27.56 -0.69 8.07
CA LEU A 598 -26.86 -0.94 9.32
C LEU A 598 -25.90 0.22 9.60
N ALA A 599 -25.70 0.52 10.87
CA ALA A 599 -24.66 1.45 11.26
C ALA A 599 -23.26 0.89 10.94
N ASP A 600 -23.07 -0.42 11.11
CA ASP A 600 -21.76 -1.06 11.01
C ASP A 600 -21.89 -2.57 10.76
N VAL A 601 -21.36 -3.05 9.64
CA VAL A 601 -21.33 -4.48 9.29
C VAL A 601 -20.27 -5.27 10.07
N ALA A 602 -19.37 -4.60 10.81
CA ALA A 602 -18.45 -5.25 11.73
C ALA A 602 -19.09 -5.60 13.09
N ALA A 603 -20.30 -5.13 13.37
CA ALA A 603 -20.97 -5.26 14.67
C ALA A 603 -21.69 -6.59 14.91
N GLY A 604 -21.30 -7.65 14.22
CA GLY A 604 -21.80 -9.02 14.45
C GLY A 604 -23.21 -9.29 13.91
N LYS A 605 -23.79 -8.38 13.13
CA LYS A 605 -25.02 -8.59 12.35
C LYS A 605 -24.75 -8.21 10.90
N THR A 606 -24.84 -9.19 10.01
CA THR A 606 -24.42 -8.99 8.61
C THR A 606 -25.57 -8.56 7.71
N ASN A 607 -26.76 -9.15 7.84
CA ASN A 607 -27.91 -8.84 6.97
C ASN A 607 -28.34 -7.37 7.08
N GLY A 608 -28.07 -6.62 6.01
CA GLY A 608 -28.28 -5.19 5.93
C GLY A 608 -27.33 -4.53 4.92
N VAL A 609 -27.44 -3.22 4.77
CA VAL A 609 -26.58 -2.40 3.88
C VAL A 609 -25.82 -1.37 4.69
N ALA A 610 -24.51 -1.27 4.52
CA ALA A 610 -23.69 -0.30 5.23
C ALA A 610 -22.51 0.18 4.40
N TYR A 611 -22.00 1.32 4.80
CA TYR A 611 -20.67 1.75 4.39
C TYR A 611 -19.64 1.03 5.28
N PHE A 612 -18.54 0.59 4.69
CA PHE A 612 -17.48 -0.12 5.41
C PHE A 612 -16.12 0.59 5.28
N PRO A 613 -15.26 0.51 6.31
CA PRO A 613 -13.91 1.06 6.25
C PRO A 613 -12.95 0.15 5.47
N ASN A 614 -11.75 0.65 5.14
CA ASN A 614 -10.73 -0.13 4.45
C ASN A 614 -9.38 -0.14 5.21
N THR A 615 -8.52 -1.10 4.86
CA THR A 615 -7.17 -1.24 5.43
C THR A 615 -6.13 -0.39 4.68
N PHE A 616 -6.05 0.90 4.98
CA PHE A 616 -5.00 1.79 4.46
C PHE A 616 -4.48 2.78 5.52
N LEU A 617 -3.25 3.25 5.32
CA LEU A 617 -2.54 4.17 6.20
C LEU A 617 -3.11 5.61 6.10
N PRO A 618 -3.01 6.41 7.17
CA PRO A 618 -3.27 7.85 7.10
C PRO A 618 -2.37 8.56 6.06
N GLY A 619 -2.89 9.64 5.50
CA GLY A 619 -2.14 10.51 4.57
C GLY A 619 -2.40 10.24 3.08
N PRO A 620 -1.72 10.98 2.20
CA PRO A 620 -1.97 10.92 0.76
C PRO A 620 -1.49 9.59 0.14
N GLY A 621 -2.21 9.10 -0.87
CA GLY A 621 -1.74 8.01 -1.75
C GLY A 621 -2.40 6.63 -1.53
N LYS A 622 -3.41 6.51 -0.65
CA LYS A 622 -4.13 5.26 -0.34
C LYS A 622 -3.18 4.09 -0.06
N LEU A 623 -2.13 4.35 0.71
CA LEU A 623 -1.12 3.35 0.99
C LEU A 623 -1.73 2.22 1.80
N ARG A 624 -1.72 1.02 1.25
CA ARG A 624 -2.31 -0.16 1.84
C ARG A 624 -1.67 -0.48 3.20
N SER A 625 -2.49 -0.86 4.18
CA SER A 625 -2.05 -1.41 5.47
C SER A 625 -2.05 -2.94 5.42
N SER A 626 -1.14 -3.52 4.63
CA SER A 626 -0.95 -4.99 4.56
C SER A 626 -0.32 -5.53 5.85
N SER A 627 -0.26 -6.85 6.03
CA SER A 627 0.38 -7.44 7.22
C SER A 627 1.88 -7.13 7.29
N ALA A 628 2.56 -6.98 6.14
CA ALA A 628 3.95 -6.52 6.11
C ALA A 628 4.11 -5.05 6.53
N ILE A 629 3.17 -4.19 6.12
CA ILE A 629 3.15 -2.79 6.55
C ILE A 629 2.82 -2.68 8.04
N ALA A 630 1.81 -3.41 8.51
CA ALA A 630 1.30 -3.33 9.88
C ALA A 630 2.22 -4.02 10.91
N TYR A 631 2.66 -5.25 10.65
CA TYR A 631 3.34 -6.09 11.65
C TYR A 631 4.86 -6.23 11.45
N LEU A 632 5.42 -5.93 10.27
CA LEU A 632 6.86 -6.05 10.04
C LEU A 632 7.56 -4.68 10.01
N SER A 633 7.04 -3.74 9.23
CA SER A 633 7.70 -2.43 9.03
C SER A 633 8.00 -1.66 10.32
N PRO A 634 7.14 -1.67 11.37
CA PRO A 634 7.44 -0.97 12.62
C PRO A 634 8.58 -1.59 13.45
N ILE A 635 8.98 -2.84 13.18
CA ILE A 635 9.88 -3.63 14.03
C ILE A 635 11.16 -4.11 13.31
N GLU A 636 11.24 -3.91 11.99
CA GLU A 636 12.27 -4.53 11.14
C GLU A 636 13.70 -4.05 11.39
N PHE A 637 13.87 -2.93 12.13
CA PHE A 637 15.18 -2.42 12.53
C PHE A 637 15.43 -2.53 14.04
N SER A 638 14.43 -2.93 14.83
CA SER A 638 14.51 -2.94 16.30
C SER A 638 14.52 -4.35 16.90
N ARG A 639 14.07 -5.37 16.18
CA ARG A 639 13.98 -6.76 16.69
C ARG A 639 15.05 -7.66 16.09
N SER A 640 16.21 -7.71 16.72
CA SER A 640 17.34 -8.57 16.30
C SER A 640 17.07 -10.08 16.43
N ASN A 641 16.01 -10.47 17.14
CA ASN A 641 15.57 -11.85 17.33
C ASN A 641 14.58 -12.34 16.24
N LEU A 642 14.30 -11.51 15.23
CA LEU A 642 13.51 -11.86 14.06
C LEU A 642 14.41 -11.91 12.82
N VAL A 643 14.21 -12.91 11.96
CA VAL A 643 14.70 -12.88 10.57
C VAL A 643 13.57 -13.26 9.62
N VAL A 644 13.49 -12.56 8.50
CA VAL A 644 12.56 -12.84 7.40
C VAL A 644 13.36 -13.18 6.16
N LEU A 645 13.43 -14.47 5.83
CA LEU A 645 14.09 -14.96 4.62
C LEU A 645 13.11 -14.91 3.46
N THR A 646 13.37 -14.03 2.50
CA THR A 646 12.57 -13.82 1.27
C THR A 646 13.10 -14.64 0.10
N ASN A 647 12.27 -14.91 -0.90
CA ASN A 647 12.58 -15.70 -2.10
C ASN A 647 12.85 -17.21 -1.87
N PHE A 648 12.49 -17.77 -0.70
CA PHE A 648 12.66 -19.20 -0.40
C PHE A 648 11.34 -19.90 -0.04
N ARG A 649 11.06 -21.04 -0.68
CA ARG A 649 9.90 -21.88 -0.33
C ARG A 649 10.25 -22.82 0.80
N GLY A 650 9.38 -22.95 1.80
CA GLY A 650 9.35 -24.13 2.65
C GLY A 650 8.86 -25.33 1.84
N TRP A 651 9.68 -26.38 1.75
CA TRP A 651 9.36 -27.60 1.02
C TRP A 651 8.66 -28.61 1.92
N LYS A 652 9.30 -29.01 3.02
CA LYS A 652 8.80 -30.05 3.93
C LYS A 652 9.42 -29.93 5.32
N LEU A 653 8.79 -30.56 6.30
CA LEU A 653 9.31 -30.71 7.66
C LEU A 653 10.50 -31.68 7.71
N ILE A 654 11.37 -31.43 8.68
CA ILE A 654 12.39 -32.37 9.15
C ILE A 654 11.86 -33.00 10.43
N TRP A 655 11.84 -34.33 10.51
CA TRP A 655 11.30 -35.07 11.65
C TRP A 655 12.42 -35.61 12.54
N ASP A 656 12.22 -35.55 13.86
CA ASP A 656 13.00 -36.35 14.80
C ASP A 656 12.73 -37.85 14.54
N PRO A 657 13.76 -38.67 14.30
CA PRO A 657 13.59 -40.10 14.08
C PRO A 657 13.27 -40.87 15.37
N THR A 658 13.57 -40.29 16.54
CA THR A 658 13.41 -40.91 17.86
C THR A 658 12.10 -40.54 18.56
N LYS A 659 11.45 -39.45 18.12
CA LYS A 659 10.21 -38.96 18.72
C LYS A 659 9.02 -39.14 17.79
N ASN A 660 7.85 -39.31 18.39
CA ASN A 660 6.61 -39.37 17.63
C ASN A 660 6.33 -38.02 16.97
N ALA A 661 6.25 -38.01 15.63
CA ALA A 661 5.90 -36.88 14.77
C ALA A 661 6.23 -35.47 15.35
N THR A 662 7.50 -35.31 15.76
CA THR A 662 8.04 -34.07 16.30
C THR A 662 8.96 -33.44 15.24
N ALA A 663 8.62 -32.25 14.78
CA ALA A 663 9.41 -31.51 13.81
C ALA A 663 10.65 -30.90 14.49
N THR A 664 11.80 -31.01 13.83
CA THR A 664 13.07 -30.39 14.26
C THR A 664 13.52 -29.27 13.34
N GLY A 665 12.73 -28.98 12.29
CA GLY A 665 13.11 -28.01 11.28
C GLY A 665 12.31 -28.10 9.99
N VAL A 666 12.77 -27.37 8.98
CA VAL A 666 12.16 -27.26 7.65
C VAL A 666 13.26 -27.33 6.60
N VAL A 667 13.00 -28.05 5.50
CA VAL A 667 13.80 -27.99 4.28
C VAL A 667 13.28 -26.83 3.42
N ILE A 668 14.16 -25.93 3.00
CA ILE A 668 13.82 -24.80 2.13
C ILE A 668 14.53 -24.88 0.78
N GLN A 669 13.94 -24.26 -0.25
CA GLN A 669 14.49 -24.24 -1.61
C GLN A 669 14.13 -22.93 -2.33
N GLN A 670 15.09 -22.36 -3.07
CA GLN A 670 14.91 -21.06 -3.75
C GLN A 670 14.26 -21.20 -5.13
N SER A 671 14.65 -22.23 -5.89
CA SER A 671 14.25 -22.41 -7.28
C SER A 671 14.04 -23.90 -7.62
N PRO A 672 13.28 -24.22 -8.68
CA PRO A 672 13.12 -25.59 -9.16
C PRO A 672 14.47 -26.25 -9.41
N GLY A 673 14.70 -27.43 -8.84
CA GLY A 673 15.96 -28.17 -8.98
C GLY A 673 17.19 -27.51 -8.33
N GLY A 674 17.01 -26.39 -7.62
CA GLY A 674 18.09 -25.69 -6.92
C GLY A 674 18.54 -26.40 -5.63
N PRO A 675 19.61 -25.90 -4.97
CA PRO A 675 20.06 -26.44 -3.70
C PRO A 675 18.97 -26.32 -2.63
N THR A 676 18.99 -27.28 -1.70
CA THR A 676 18.09 -27.31 -0.54
C THR A 676 18.87 -27.03 0.72
N TYR A 677 18.22 -26.37 1.67
CA TYR A 677 18.84 -25.97 2.93
C TYR A 677 17.97 -26.45 4.09
N ASN A 678 18.61 -26.95 5.15
CA ASN A 678 17.93 -27.39 6.36
C ASN A 678 17.98 -26.28 7.40
N VAL A 679 16.81 -25.79 7.81
CA VAL A 679 16.65 -24.84 8.90
C VAL A 679 16.17 -25.60 10.13
N SER A 680 16.78 -25.37 11.29
CA SER A 680 16.41 -26.06 12.53
C SER A 680 15.46 -25.24 13.39
N ALA A 681 14.46 -25.91 13.98
CA ALA A 681 13.51 -25.36 14.94
C ALA A 681 13.62 -26.11 16.28
N LYS A 682 13.77 -25.38 17.38
CA LYS A 682 13.93 -25.92 18.73
C LYS A 682 12.59 -26.21 19.40
N ARG A 683 11.59 -25.35 19.18
CA ARG A 683 10.27 -25.47 19.82
C ARG A 683 9.24 -25.98 18.82
N GLU A 684 8.82 -25.14 17.89
CA GLU A 684 7.70 -25.46 17.00
C GLU A 684 7.90 -24.96 15.56
N VAL A 685 7.22 -25.61 14.62
CA VAL A 685 7.06 -25.13 13.24
C VAL A 685 5.62 -24.69 13.02
N ILE A 686 5.43 -23.47 12.53
CA ILE A 686 4.12 -22.86 12.29
C ILE A 686 3.92 -22.69 10.80
N VAL A 687 2.88 -23.31 10.25
CA VAL A 687 2.55 -23.27 8.83
C VAL A 687 1.52 -22.16 8.59
N ALA A 688 1.87 -21.18 7.75
CA ALA A 688 1.05 -20.02 7.42
C ALA A 688 1.12 -19.70 5.91
N ALA A 689 1.14 -20.73 5.06
CA ALA A 689 1.30 -20.64 3.61
C ALA A 689 -0.03 -20.46 2.85
N GLY A 690 -1.15 -20.28 3.56
CA GLY A 690 -2.47 -20.07 3.01
C GLY A 690 -3.17 -21.35 2.53
N SER A 691 -4.48 -21.27 2.29
CA SER A 691 -5.36 -22.42 2.03
C SER A 691 -4.97 -23.31 0.86
N ILE A 692 -4.18 -22.82 -0.09
CA ILE A 692 -3.74 -23.63 -1.22
C ILE A 692 -2.40 -24.32 -0.95
N LYS A 693 -1.50 -23.74 -0.14
CA LYS A 693 -0.12 -24.24 -0.01
C LYS A 693 0.21 -24.84 1.36
N SER A 694 -0.51 -24.47 2.42
CA SER A 694 -0.40 -25.14 3.73
C SER A 694 -0.72 -26.64 3.68
N PRO A 695 -1.80 -27.13 3.05
CA PRO A 695 -2.03 -28.57 2.93
C PRO A 695 -0.93 -29.26 2.10
N ILE A 696 -0.39 -28.60 1.07
CA ILE A 696 0.68 -29.12 0.22
C ILE A 696 1.97 -29.30 1.00
N PHE A 697 2.33 -28.31 1.83
CA PHE A 697 3.47 -28.40 2.71
C PHE A 697 3.34 -29.57 3.71
N LEU A 698 2.14 -29.78 4.28
CA LEU A 698 1.87 -30.94 5.14
C LEU A 698 1.99 -32.26 4.37
N GLU A 699 1.45 -32.35 3.15
CA GLU A 699 1.56 -33.54 2.32
C GLU A 699 3.00 -33.88 1.96
N HIS A 700 3.79 -32.89 1.52
CA HIS A 700 5.23 -33.06 1.26
C HIS A 700 6.02 -33.47 2.52
N SER A 701 5.47 -33.20 3.70
CA SER A 701 6.01 -33.59 5.00
C SER A 701 5.55 -34.98 5.48
N GLY A 702 4.74 -35.69 4.69
CA GLY A 702 4.21 -37.01 5.06
C GLY A 702 2.98 -36.94 5.98
N VAL A 703 2.35 -35.77 6.12
CA VAL A 703 1.13 -35.57 6.91
C VAL A 703 -0.04 -35.38 5.96
N GLY A 704 -0.92 -36.36 5.86
CA GLY A 704 -2.05 -36.30 4.95
C GLY A 704 -2.70 -37.65 4.69
N ASN A 705 -3.51 -37.74 3.64
CA ASN A 705 -4.16 -38.99 3.25
C ASN A 705 -3.11 -39.97 2.68
N ALA A 706 -2.96 -41.15 3.30
CA ALA A 706 -1.99 -42.16 2.88
C ALA A 706 -2.07 -42.53 1.39
N THR A 707 -3.27 -42.56 0.80
CA THR A 707 -3.46 -42.82 -0.64
C THR A 707 -2.92 -41.68 -1.51
N VAL A 708 -3.05 -40.43 -1.07
CA VAL A 708 -2.46 -39.27 -1.77
C VAL A 708 -0.95 -39.34 -1.65
N LEU A 709 -0.42 -39.50 -0.43
CA LEU A 709 1.02 -39.55 -0.17
C LEU A 709 1.73 -40.68 -0.92
N SER A 710 1.12 -41.85 -1.02
CA SER A 710 1.64 -42.97 -1.79
C SER A 710 1.81 -42.64 -3.27
N LYS A 711 0.86 -41.90 -3.88
CA LYS A 711 0.97 -41.45 -5.28
C LYS A 711 2.11 -40.46 -5.49
N LEU A 712 2.36 -39.62 -4.48
CA LEU A 712 3.48 -38.66 -4.46
C LEU A 712 4.83 -39.31 -4.16
N ARG A 713 4.84 -40.57 -3.73
CA ARG A 713 6.02 -41.28 -3.19
C ARG A 713 6.62 -40.56 -1.97
N VAL A 714 5.77 -39.94 -1.17
CA VAL A 714 6.15 -39.33 0.11
C VAL A 714 5.88 -40.34 1.23
N PRO A 715 6.87 -40.67 2.08
CA PRO A 715 6.65 -41.55 3.21
C PRO A 715 5.58 -41.01 4.16
N LEU A 716 4.65 -41.88 4.55
CA LEU A 716 3.61 -41.54 5.52
C LEU A 716 4.23 -41.33 6.91
N LYS A 717 4.04 -40.14 7.49
CA LYS A 717 4.37 -39.82 8.89
C LYS A 717 3.11 -39.79 9.75
N VAL A 718 2.05 -39.12 9.30
CA VAL A 718 0.76 -39.05 9.99
C VAL A 718 -0.36 -39.21 8.97
N ASN A 719 -1.20 -40.23 9.16
CA ASN A 719 -2.40 -40.41 8.33
C ASN A 719 -3.50 -39.47 8.82
N LEU A 720 -3.70 -38.38 8.08
CA LEU A 720 -4.65 -37.32 8.41
C LEU A 720 -5.47 -36.98 7.16
N LEU A 721 -6.60 -37.67 7.01
CA LEU A 721 -7.44 -37.63 5.80
C LEU A 721 -8.00 -36.23 5.49
N GLY A 722 -8.08 -35.35 6.49
CA GLY A 722 -8.61 -33.99 6.32
C GLY A 722 -7.67 -33.02 5.61
N VAL A 723 -6.37 -33.32 5.53
CA VAL A 723 -5.40 -32.44 4.85
C VAL A 723 -5.77 -32.31 3.38
N GLY A 724 -6.01 -31.08 2.94
CA GLY A 724 -6.40 -30.77 1.57
C GLY A 724 -7.90 -30.92 1.28
N ALA A 725 -8.67 -31.63 2.10
CA ALA A 725 -10.11 -31.79 1.93
C ALA A 725 -10.88 -30.56 2.47
N ASN A 726 -12.21 -30.56 2.34
CA ASN A 726 -13.14 -29.54 2.85
C ASN A 726 -12.95 -28.12 2.27
N LEU A 727 -12.20 -27.95 1.17
CA LEU A 727 -12.01 -26.65 0.53
C LEU A 727 -13.38 -25.99 0.28
N GLN A 728 -13.51 -24.76 0.74
CA GLN A 728 -14.67 -23.90 0.49
C GLN A 728 -14.19 -22.63 -0.20
N GLU A 729 -14.81 -22.28 -1.32
CA GLU A 729 -14.50 -21.08 -2.09
C GLU A 729 -15.79 -20.58 -2.76
N GLN A 730 -15.96 -19.27 -2.80
CA GLN A 730 -17.18 -18.60 -3.25
C GLN A 730 -17.12 -18.29 -4.75
N THR A 731 -18.29 -18.06 -5.36
CA THR A 731 -18.42 -17.72 -6.79
C THR A 731 -18.84 -16.26 -6.96
N ASN A 732 -18.05 -15.49 -7.70
CA ASN A 732 -18.32 -14.08 -8.00
C ASN A 732 -19.06 -13.94 -9.35
N GLY A 733 -20.10 -13.10 -9.36
CA GLY A 733 -20.75 -12.58 -10.57
C GLY A 733 -20.71 -11.05 -10.58
N VAL A 734 -20.82 -10.45 -11.76
CA VAL A 734 -20.80 -8.99 -11.92
C VAL A 734 -21.89 -8.55 -12.87
N LEU A 735 -22.74 -7.65 -12.41
CA LEU A 735 -23.74 -6.95 -13.22
C LEU A 735 -23.39 -5.46 -13.30
N GLY A 736 -23.88 -4.77 -14.32
CA GLY A 736 -23.60 -3.35 -14.53
C GLY A 736 -24.64 -2.60 -15.34
N ILE A 737 -24.73 -1.30 -15.06
CA ILE A 737 -25.50 -0.30 -15.82
C ILE A 737 -24.54 0.83 -16.23
N PRO A 738 -24.75 1.46 -17.39
CA PRO A 738 -23.87 2.51 -17.86
C PRO A 738 -23.89 3.71 -16.92
N ASN A 739 -22.72 4.32 -16.68
CA ASN A 739 -22.66 5.54 -15.89
C ASN A 739 -23.39 6.70 -16.58
N GLY A 740 -23.87 7.66 -15.79
CA GLY A 740 -24.47 8.89 -16.31
C GLY A 740 -23.44 10.01 -16.47
N THR A 741 -23.92 11.24 -16.62
CA THR A 741 -23.09 12.45 -16.72
C THR A 741 -22.67 13.02 -15.36
N ILE A 742 -23.23 12.49 -14.26
CA ILE A 742 -22.97 12.98 -12.91
C ILE A 742 -21.60 12.48 -12.45
N PRO A 743 -20.69 13.38 -12.02
CA PRO A 743 -19.41 12.97 -11.45
C PRO A 743 -19.59 12.13 -10.19
N TYR A 744 -18.70 11.16 -9.98
CA TYR A 744 -18.73 10.28 -8.80
C TYR A 744 -18.43 10.99 -7.48
N GLY A 745 -17.88 12.21 -7.53
CA GLY A 745 -17.55 13.01 -6.35
C GLY A 745 -16.47 12.39 -5.47
N GLY A 746 -15.50 11.70 -6.07
CA GLY A 746 -14.39 11.08 -5.36
C GLY A 746 -13.64 10.06 -6.23
N VAL A 747 -12.75 9.29 -5.61
CA VAL A 747 -12.01 8.20 -6.26
C VAL A 747 -12.04 6.87 -5.48
N GLY A 748 -12.83 6.79 -4.41
CA GLY A 748 -12.98 5.56 -3.61
C GLY A 748 -11.79 5.21 -2.73
N PRO A 749 -11.60 3.94 -2.32
CA PRO A 749 -12.09 2.69 -2.93
C PRO A 749 -13.60 2.44 -2.74
N GLY A 750 -14.11 1.33 -3.29
CA GLY A 750 -15.46 0.85 -2.99
C GLY A 750 -15.62 0.60 -1.48
N ASN A 751 -16.71 1.10 -0.92
CA ASN A 751 -16.92 1.16 0.52
C ASN A 751 -18.40 1.11 0.92
N VAL A 752 -19.28 0.55 0.07
CA VAL A 752 -20.68 0.28 0.42
C VAL A 752 -21.04 -1.14 -0.03
N VAL A 753 -21.64 -1.89 0.89
CA VAL A 753 -21.98 -3.31 0.70
C VAL A 753 -23.35 -3.59 1.26
N ALA A 754 -24.10 -4.48 0.60
CA ALA A 754 -25.32 -5.06 1.14
C ALA A 754 -25.20 -6.57 1.28
N PHE A 755 -25.70 -7.11 2.38
CA PHE A 755 -25.81 -8.53 2.63
C PHE A 755 -27.29 -8.92 2.66
N GLY A 756 -27.73 -9.69 1.67
CA GLY A 756 -29.12 -10.16 1.58
C GLY A 756 -29.29 -11.56 2.14
N SER A 757 -30.29 -11.80 2.99
CA SER A 757 -30.62 -13.14 3.50
C SER A 757 -31.38 -14.00 2.49
N VAL A 758 -31.46 -15.30 2.74
CA VAL A 758 -32.27 -16.21 1.90
C VAL A 758 -33.73 -15.75 1.82
N ALA A 759 -34.29 -15.23 2.91
CA ALA A 759 -35.67 -14.75 2.94
C ALA A 759 -35.91 -13.53 2.03
N GLN A 760 -34.91 -12.66 1.86
CA GLN A 760 -35.01 -11.50 0.96
C GLN A 760 -34.75 -11.88 -0.51
N LEU A 761 -33.91 -12.90 -0.75
CA LEU A 761 -33.53 -13.35 -2.10
C LEU A 761 -34.53 -14.35 -2.70
N MET A 762 -35.18 -15.16 -1.86
CA MET A 762 -36.10 -16.25 -2.25
C MET A 762 -37.40 -16.23 -1.41
N PRO A 763 -38.13 -15.10 -1.34
CA PRO A 763 -39.18 -14.87 -0.35
C PRO A 763 -40.34 -15.86 -0.41
N ASN A 764 -40.71 -16.34 -1.60
CA ASN A 764 -41.89 -17.19 -1.77
C ASN A 764 -41.65 -18.67 -1.42
N ASN A 765 -40.40 -19.08 -1.14
CA ASN A 765 -40.03 -20.50 -1.04
C ASN A 765 -39.16 -20.86 0.17
N VAL A 766 -39.01 -19.99 1.19
CA VAL A 766 -38.01 -20.16 2.27
C VAL A 766 -38.10 -21.54 2.95
N THR A 767 -39.30 -21.95 3.39
CA THR A 767 -39.51 -23.27 4.03
C THR A 767 -39.26 -24.43 3.07
N ALA A 768 -39.74 -24.32 1.82
CA ALA A 768 -39.57 -25.36 0.81
C ALA A 768 -38.09 -25.53 0.41
N VAL A 769 -37.34 -24.44 0.29
CA VAL A 769 -35.90 -24.44 0.01
C VAL A 769 -35.15 -25.12 1.15
N ARG A 770 -35.44 -24.77 2.42
CA ARG A 770 -34.84 -25.44 3.58
C ARG A 770 -35.11 -26.94 3.57
N GLN A 771 -36.37 -27.34 3.40
CA GLN A 771 -36.74 -28.76 3.36
C GLN A 771 -36.05 -29.50 2.20
N ALA A 772 -35.93 -28.87 1.03
CA ALA A 772 -35.21 -29.43 -0.10
C ALA A 772 -33.73 -29.67 0.23
N ILE A 773 -33.05 -28.70 0.86
CA ILE A 773 -31.66 -28.85 1.32
C ILE A 773 -31.52 -29.99 2.33
N GLU A 774 -32.33 -29.96 3.39
CA GLU A 774 -32.25 -30.93 4.50
C GLU A 774 -32.53 -32.36 4.03
N SER A 775 -33.45 -32.54 3.08
CA SER A 775 -33.76 -33.86 2.49
C SER A 775 -32.60 -34.47 1.67
N LYS A 776 -31.62 -33.65 1.26
CA LYS A 776 -30.52 -34.08 0.36
C LYS A 776 -29.17 -34.20 1.05
N TYR A 777 -29.05 -33.82 2.31
CA TYR A 777 -27.80 -33.91 3.09
C TYR A 777 -27.05 -35.22 2.91
N THR A 778 -27.71 -36.36 3.10
CA THR A 778 -27.04 -37.66 3.00
C THR A 778 -26.48 -37.91 1.60
N THR A 779 -27.22 -37.56 0.55
CA THR A 779 -26.82 -37.80 -0.84
C THR A 779 -25.66 -36.88 -1.24
N TRP A 780 -25.76 -35.58 -0.97
CA TRP A 780 -24.71 -34.62 -1.30
C TRP A 780 -23.44 -34.88 -0.48
N ALA A 781 -23.57 -35.24 0.80
CA ALA A 781 -22.41 -35.54 1.64
C ALA A 781 -21.70 -36.81 1.18
N ARG A 782 -22.44 -37.82 0.70
CA ARG A 782 -21.84 -39.03 0.11
C ARG A 782 -21.06 -38.69 -1.16
N ASP A 783 -21.62 -37.89 -2.05
CA ASP A 783 -20.93 -37.43 -3.28
C ASP A 783 -19.62 -36.70 -2.95
N ALA A 784 -19.64 -35.76 -2.01
CA ALA A 784 -18.44 -35.05 -1.58
C ALA A 784 -17.37 -35.99 -0.99
N VAL A 785 -17.77 -36.99 -0.19
CA VAL A 785 -16.83 -37.97 0.38
C VAL A 785 -16.23 -38.87 -0.71
N VAL A 786 -17.05 -39.38 -1.64
CA VAL A 786 -16.57 -40.20 -2.77
C VAL A 786 -15.59 -39.42 -3.64
N ALA A 787 -15.80 -38.12 -3.78
CA ALA A 787 -14.90 -37.23 -4.49
C ALA A 787 -13.59 -36.89 -3.75
N GLY A 788 -13.43 -37.33 -2.50
CA GLY A 788 -12.31 -36.93 -1.65
C GLY A 788 -12.37 -35.48 -1.15
N ALA A 789 -13.51 -34.81 -1.33
CA ALA A 789 -13.71 -33.42 -0.92
C ALA A 789 -14.15 -33.27 0.54
N ALA A 790 -14.52 -34.36 1.21
CA ALA A 790 -14.79 -34.42 2.64
C ALA A 790 -14.35 -35.77 3.19
N VAL A 791 -14.00 -35.82 4.48
CA VAL A 791 -13.51 -37.06 5.11
C VAL A 791 -14.65 -38.05 5.39
N ASN A 792 -15.77 -37.54 5.91
CA ASN A 792 -16.95 -38.36 6.20
C ASN A 792 -18.23 -37.52 6.14
N SER A 793 -19.36 -38.20 5.91
CA SER A 793 -20.66 -37.52 5.75
C SER A 793 -21.16 -36.88 7.04
N ALA A 794 -20.88 -37.47 8.21
CA ALA A 794 -21.38 -36.96 9.48
C ALA A 794 -20.81 -35.57 9.80
N GLY A 795 -19.50 -35.39 9.66
CA GLY A 795 -18.83 -34.09 9.85
C GLY A 795 -19.30 -33.03 8.87
N LEU A 796 -19.47 -33.40 7.59
CA LEU A 796 -19.96 -32.46 6.58
C LEU A 796 -21.43 -32.05 6.83
N ILE A 797 -22.30 -33.00 7.20
CA ILE A 797 -23.70 -32.72 7.55
C ILE A 797 -23.77 -31.84 8.79
N ALA A 798 -22.88 -32.02 9.78
CA ALA A 798 -22.82 -31.13 10.96
C ALA A 798 -22.53 -29.67 10.56
N GLN A 799 -21.56 -29.45 9.68
CA GLN A 799 -21.28 -28.10 9.14
C GLN A 799 -22.48 -27.52 8.38
N TRP A 800 -23.13 -28.31 7.52
CA TRP A 800 -24.29 -27.85 6.76
C TRP A 800 -25.50 -27.53 7.63
N LYS A 801 -25.72 -28.26 8.73
CA LYS A 801 -26.79 -27.91 9.69
C LYS A 801 -26.54 -26.57 10.36
N LEU A 802 -25.29 -26.26 10.71
CA LEU A 802 -24.92 -24.96 11.27
C LEU A 802 -25.08 -23.83 10.23
N ALA A 803 -24.67 -24.08 8.98
CA ALA A 803 -24.87 -23.12 7.88
C ALA A 803 -26.35 -22.87 7.57
N VAL A 804 -27.18 -23.93 7.51
CA VAL A 804 -28.63 -23.80 7.35
C VAL A 804 -29.23 -23.05 8.54
N SER A 805 -28.80 -23.32 9.77
CA SER A 805 -29.31 -22.56 10.91
C SER A 805 -28.97 -21.07 10.79
N ALA A 806 -27.74 -20.71 10.46
CA ALA A 806 -27.36 -19.31 10.22
C ALA A 806 -28.22 -18.65 9.13
N LEU A 807 -28.39 -19.30 7.98
CA LEU A 807 -29.12 -18.75 6.84
C LEU A 807 -30.63 -18.62 7.08
N PHE A 808 -31.25 -19.59 7.76
CA PHE A 808 -32.71 -19.73 7.83
C PHE A 808 -33.30 -19.42 9.20
N ASP A 809 -32.57 -19.62 10.30
CA ASP A 809 -33.07 -19.32 11.66
C ASP A 809 -32.66 -17.91 12.10
N TYR A 810 -31.46 -17.47 11.72
CA TYR A 810 -30.88 -16.20 12.17
C TYR A 810 -30.84 -15.12 11.10
N ASN A 811 -31.30 -15.43 9.87
CA ASN A 811 -31.32 -14.51 8.74
C ASN A 811 -29.96 -13.85 8.45
N VAL A 812 -28.87 -14.60 8.62
CA VAL A 812 -27.51 -14.15 8.27
C VAL A 812 -27.45 -13.83 6.77
N GLY A 813 -26.57 -12.90 6.39
CA GLY A 813 -26.33 -12.55 4.99
C GLY A 813 -25.99 -13.77 4.14
N ALA A 814 -26.84 -14.12 3.18
CA ALA A 814 -26.62 -15.27 2.29
C ALA A 814 -25.75 -14.89 1.08
N THR A 815 -25.83 -13.63 0.66
CA THR A 815 -25.11 -13.08 -0.50
C THR A 815 -24.59 -11.69 -0.18
N GLU A 816 -23.35 -11.43 -0.57
CA GLU A 816 -22.77 -10.10 -0.59
C GLU A 816 -23.06 -9.42 -1.93
N PHE A 817 -23.48 -8.16 -1.88
CA PHE A 817 -23.63 -7.25 -3.02
C PHE A 817 -22.68 -6.07 -2.78
N LEU A 818 -21.48 -6.15 -3.34
CA LEU A 818 -20.51 -5.07 -3.29
C LEU A 818 -20.76 -4.11 -4.44
N PHE A 819 -21.13 -2.87 -4.10
CA PHE A 819 -21.37 -1.85 -5.12
C PHE A 819 -20.05 -1.27 -5.63
N THR A 820 -19.87 -1.26 -6.94
CA THR A 820 -18.67 -0.76 -7.60
C THR A 820 -18.96 0.49 -8.41
N THR A 821 -18.07 1.48 -8.29
CA THR A 821 -18.08 2.70 -9.10
C THR A 821 -16.89 2.66 -10.05
N GLY A 822 -17.16 2.67 -11.36
CA GLY A 822 -16.13 2.59 -12.39
C GLY A 822 -15.80 1.18 -12.90
N PHE A 823 -16.48 0.15 -12.41
CA PHE A 823 -16.32 -1.26 -12.81
C PHE A 823 -17.72 -1.86 -13.04
N PRO A 824 -17.98 -2.65 -14.11
CA PRO A 824 -17.02 -3.37 -14.98
C PRO A 824 -16.31 -2.54 -16.07
N THR A 825 -16.92 -1.46 -16.58
CA THR A 825 -16.37 -0.69 -17.71
C THR A 825 -16.62 0.82 -17.56
N ASN A 826 -16.02 1.47 -16.57
CA ASN A 826 -16.37 2.85 -16.17
C ASN A 826 -17.85 3.02 -15.79
N ASP A 827 -18.51 1.92 -15.41
CA ASP A 827 -19.95 1.82 -15.15
C ASP A 827 -20.25 1.78 -13.65
N TYR A 828 -21.54 1.82 -13.29
CA TYR A 828 -21.98 1.38 -11.97
C TYR A 828 -22.18 -0.13 -12.02
N GLY A 829 -21.64 -0.83 -11.02
CA GLY A 829 -21.69 -2.28 -10.98
C GLY A 829 -22.11 -2.81 -9.62
N ILE A 830 -22.53 -4.07 -9.63
CA ILE A 830 -22.66 -4.88 -8.42
C ILE A 830 -21.84 -6.14 -8.68
N GLU A 831 -20.81 -6.32 -7.87
CA GLU A 831 -20.21 -7.62 -7.68
C GLU A 831 -21.03 -8.38 -6.65
N LEU A 832 -21.30 -9.65 -6.92
CA LEU A 832 -22.13 -10.47 -6.04
C LEU A 832 -21.57 -11.87 -5.86
N TRP A 833 -21.64 -12.38 -4.64
CA TRP A 833 -21.28 -13.77 -4.34
C TRP A 833 -22.11 -14.33 -3.18
N PRO A 834 -22.68 -15.54 -3.33
CA PRO A 834 -23.17 -16.35 -2.22
C PRO A 834 -22.04 -16.65 -1.23
N LEU A 835 -22.32 -16.48 0.05
CA LEU A 835 -21.29 -16.45 1.10
C LEU A 835 -21.00 -17.83 1.69
N LEU A 836 -22.02 -18.67 1.84
CA LEU A 836 -21.93 -19.96 2.54
C LEU A 836 -22.12 -21.15 1.57
N PRO A 837 -21.13 -21.46 0.72
CA PRO A 837 -21.25 -22.54 -0.26
C PRO A 837 -21.39 -23.90 0.43
N PHE A 838 -22.31 -24.73 -0.07
CA PHE A 838 -22.47 -26.11 0.34
C PHE A 838 -21.49 -27.03 -0.37
N SER A 839 -21.10 -26.70 -1.60
CA SER A 839 -20.02 -27.40 -2.31
C SER A 839 -18.77 -27.49 -1.44
N ARG A 840 -18.10 -28.64 -1.52
CA ARG A 840 -16.80 -28.88 -0.92
C ARG A 840 -15.86 -29.36 -2.00
N GLY A 841 -14.64 -28.88 -1.94
CA GLY A 841 -13.56 -29.23 -2.84
C GLY A 841 -12.36 -29.85 -2.13
N TYR A 842 -11.25 -29.91 -2.85
CA TYR A 842 -9.97 -30.35 -2.31
C TYR A 842 -8.78 -29.63 -2.96
N VAL A 843 -7.63 -29.67 -2.27
CA VAL A 843 -6.31 -29.25 -2.76
C VAL A 843 -5.29 -30.34 -2.45
N HIS A 844 -4.61 -30.86 -3.46
CA HIS A 844 -3.57 -31.89 -3.29
C HIS A 844 -2.36 -31.63 -4.17
N ALA A 845 -1.18 -32.04 -3.70
CA ALA A 845 0.03 -32.02 -4.48
C ALA A 845 -0.09 -33.00 -5.66
N VAL A 846 0.65 -32.74 -6.73
CA VAL A 846 0.72 -33.63 -7.90
C VAL A 846 2.03 -34.41 -7.98
N SER A 847 3.06 -33.91 -7.30
CA SER A 847 4.39 -34.49 -7.22
C SER A 847 5.03 -34.14 -5.87
N ALA A 848 6.18 -34.75 -5.56
CA ALA A 848 6.98 -34.40 -4.38
C ALA A 848 7.80 -33.11 -4.55
N ASP A 849 7.74 -32.45 -5.72
CA ASP A 849 8.49 -31.22 -5.99
C ASP A 849 7.76 -30.00 -5.39
N ALA A 850 8.50 -29.16 -4.65
CA ALA A 850 8.02 -27.93 -4.03
C ALA A 850 7.52 -26.88 -5.04
N PHE A 851 7.94 -27.00 -6.31
CA PHE A 851 7.66 -26.03 -7.36
C PHE A 851 6.43 -26.36 -8.20
N SER A 852 6.03 -27.63 -8.21
CA SER A 852 4.86 -28.11 -8.94
C SER A 852 3.56 -27.43 -8.50
N ASN A 853 2.69 -27.17 -9.49
CA ASN A 853 1.35 -26.65 -9.23
C ASN A 853 0.46 -27.71 -8.56
N ALA A 854 -0.29 -27.30 -7.55
CA ALA A 854 -1.25 -28.18 -6.89
C ALA A 854 -2.48 -28.43 -7.78
N THR A 855 -3.14 -29.57 -7.58
CA THR A 855 -4.52 -29.73 -8.04
C THR A 855 -5.41 -28.94 -7.10
N VAL A 856 -6.08 -27.91 -7.62
CA VAL A 856 -7.05 -27.10 -6.86
C VAL A 856 -8.43 -27.38 -7.45
N ASN A 857 -9.31 -28.05 -6.71
CA ASN A 857 -10.65 -28.38 -7.18
C ASN A 857 -11.71 -27.93 -6.17
N PRO A 858 -12.23 -26.69 -6.27
CA PRO A 858 -13.29 -26.20 -5.40
C PRO A 858 -14.64 -26.91 -5.59
N ARG A 859 -14.81 -27.67 -6.68
CA ARG A 859 -16.08 -28.31 -7.07
C ARG A 859 -17.25 -27.32 -7.07
N TYR A 860 -17.02 -26.13 -7.64
CA TYR A 860 -18.05 -25.10 -7.79
C TYR A 860 -19.37 -25.66 -8.33
N PHE A 861 -20.47 -25.34 -7.66
CA PHE A 861 -21.83 -25.78 -8.01
C PHE A 861 -22.05 -27.30 -8.00
N SER A 862 -21.20 -28.08 -7.31
CA SER A 862 -21.43 -29.52 -7.09
C SER A 862 -22.69 -29.78 -6.27
N VAL A 863 -23.06 -28.85 -5.39
CA VAL A 863 -24.35 -28.82 -4.70
C VAL A 863 -25.29 -27.86 -5.44
N PRO A 864 -26.48 -28.30 -5.91
CA PRO A 864 -27.38 -27.46 -6.70
C PRO A 864 -27.80 -26.15 -6.04
N PHE A 865 -27.98 -26.14 -4.72
CA PHE A 865 -28.39 -24.94 -3.98
C PHE A 865 -27.41 -23.77 -4.15
N ASP A 866 -26.12 -24.02 -4.37
CA ASP A 866 -25.14 -22.95 -4.63
C ASP A 866 -25.45 -22.20 -5.93
N MET A 867 -25.90 -22.92 -6.98
CA MET A 867 -26.33 -22.32 -8.24
C MET A 867 -27.68 -21.61 -8.06
N ASP A 868 -28.63 -22.23 -7.34
CA ASP A 868 -29.93 -21.61 -7.06
C ASP A 868 -29.76 -20.25 -6.37
N LEU A 869 -28.88 -20.19 -5.37
CA LEU A 869 -28.59 -18.96 -4.65
C LEU A 869 -27.84 -17.94 -5.52
N GLN A 870 -26.89 -18.36 -6.38
CA GLN A 870 -26.23 -17.47 -7.34
C GLN A 870 -27.21 -16.87 -8.35
N VAL A 871 -28.18 -17.66 -8.84
CA VAL A 871 -29.24 -17.19 -9.75
C VAL A 871 -30.15 -16.20 -9.04
N ALA A 872 -30.61 -16.53 -7.82
CA ALA A 872 -31.42 -15.63 -7.01
C ALA A 872 -30.70 -14.30 -6.75
N SER A 873 -29.40 -14.37 -6.45
CA SER A 873 -28.54 -13.22 -6.24
C SER A 873 -28.38 -12.37 -7.50
N SER A 874 -28.20 -13.00 -8.68
CA SER A 874 -28.06 -12.28 -9.94
C SER A 874 -29.36 -11.56 -10.33
N ARG A 875 -30.52 -12.19 -10.09
CA ARG A 875 -31.84 -11.56 -10.24
C ARG A 875 -32.02 -10.38 -9.27
N ALA A 876 -31.58 -10.53 -8.02
CA ALA A 876 -31.63 -9.48 -7.02
C ALA A 876 -30.75 -8.27 -7.42
N ALA A 877 -29.51 -8.49 -7.86
CA ALA A 877 -28.64 -7.42 -8.35
C ALA A 877 -29.23 -6.71 -9.58
N ARG A 878 -29.84 -7.44 -10.52
CA ARG A 878 -30.58 -6.85 -11.64
C ARG A 878 -31.70 -5.94 -11.17
N ARG A 879 -32.51 -6.39 -10.21
CA ARG A 879 -33.60 -5.58 -9.61
C ARG A 879 -33.07 -4.31 -8.95
N ILE A 880 -31.98 -4.41 -8.19
CA ILE A 880 -31.33 -3.26 -7.56
C ILE A 880 -30.92 -2.23 -8.62
N LEU A 881 -30.21 -2.67 -9.67
CA LEU A 881 -29.72 -1.78 -10.74
C LEU A 881 -30.83 -1.17 -11.61
N GLN A 882 -31.97 -1.84 -11.71
CA GLN A 882 -33.18 -1.30 -12.37
C GLN A 882 -34.03 -0.41 -11.45
N GLY A 883 -33.68 -0.27 -10.17
CA GLY A 883 -34.44 0.48 -9.19
C GLY A 883 -34.56 1.97 -9.53
N ASP A 884 -35.65 2.59 -9.07
CA ASP A 884 -35.95 4.01 -9.35
C ASP A 884 -34.84 4.97 -8.94
N ALA A 885 -34.06 4.62 -7.92
CA ALA A 885 -32.93 5.41 -7.46
C ALA A 885 -31.82 5.59 -8.53
N PHE A 886 -31.71 4.67 -9.50
CA PHE A 886 -30.73 4.74 -10.57
C PHE A 886 -31.21 5.51 -11.82
N LYS A 887 -32.52 5.76 -11.97
CA LYS A 887 -33.14 6.34 -13.19
C LYS A 887 -32.54 7.68 -13.63
N ASN A 888 -32.15 8.52 -12.67
CA ASN A 888 -31.63 9.87 -12.95
C ASN A 888 -30.10 9.94 -12.95
N ILE A 889 -29.41 8.84 -12.64
CA ILE A 889 -27.94 8.83 -12.50
C ILE A 889 -27.25 7.89 -13.50
N SER A 890 -27.97 6.91 -14.07
CA SER A 890 -27.49 6.04 -15.15
C SER A 890 -27.94 6.58 -16.52
N SER A 891 -27.14 6.36 -17.55
CA SER A 891 -27.45 6.78 -18.93
C SER A 891 -28.26 5.75 -19.73
N GLY A 892 -28.57 4.58 -19.14
CA GLY A 892 -29.23 3.51 -19.88
C GLY A 892 -29.51 2.26 -19.06
N PRO A 893 -30.07 1.22 -19.71
CA PRO A 893 -30.41 -0.05 -19.06
C PRO A 893 -29.17 -0.88 -18.72
N GLU A 894 -29.38 -1.98 -17.98
CA GLU A 894 -28.35 -2.99 -17.72
C GLU A 894 -27.62 -3.38 -19.01
N ASN A 895 -26.28 -3.24 -18.98
CA ASN A 895 -25.40 -3.58 -20.10
C ASN A 895 -24.53 -4.81 -19.80
N LYS A 896 -24.55 -5.32 -18.56
CA LYS A 896 -23.88 -6.55 -18.17
C LYS A 896 -24.75 -7.38 -17.20
N PRO A 897 -25.09 -8.63 -17.56
CA PRO A 897 -24.95 -9.23 -18.89
C PRO A 897 -25.78 -8.52 -19.97
N GLY A 898 -26.77 -7.74 -19.57
CA GLY A 898 -27.72 -7.07 -20.46
C GLY A 898 -28.81 -8.00 -20.96
N PHE A 899 -29.90 -7.39 -21.43
CA PHE A 899 -31.14 -8.11 -21.78
C PHE A 899 -31.08 -8.92 -23.07
N LYS A 900 -30.03 -8.74 -23.90
CA LYS A 900 -29.79 -9.61 -25.06
C LYS A 900 -29.23 -10.96 -24.68
N VAL A 901 -28.43 -11.01 -23.61
CA VAL A 901 -27.75 -12.23 -23.14
C VAL A 901 -28.63 -12.99 -22.15
N VAL A 902 -29.27 -12.26 -21.23
CA VAL A 902 -30.25 -12.81 -20.30
C VAL A 902 -31.54 -11.99 -20.42
N PRO A 903 -32.48 -12.40 -21.29
CA PRO A 903 -33.76 -11.72 -21.47
C PRO A 903 -34.53 -11.57 -20.16
N ASP A 904 -35.19 -10.42 -19.99
CA ASP A 904 -36.10 -10.19 -18.87
C ASP A 904 -37.46 -10.82 -19.16
N ASP A 905 -38.00 -11.60 -18.22
CA ASP A 905 -39.35 -12.19 -18.30
C ASP A 905 -40.36 -11.43 -17.42
N SER A 906 -39.99 -10.26 -16.87
CA SER A 906 -40.74 -9.38 -15.96
C SER A 906 -41.18 -9.99 -14.62
N VAL A 907 -41.32 -11.32 -14.54
CA VAL A 907 -41.77 -12.06 -13.36
C VAL A 907 -40.57 -12.51 -12.53
N ASN A 908 -39.56 -13.12 -13.16
CA ASN A 908 -38.38 -13.64 -12.48
C ASN A 908 -37.12 -12.83 -12.79
N HIS A 909 -37.23 -11.74 -13.55
CA HIS A 909 -36.11 -10.97 -14.08
C HIS A 909 -35.11 -11.83 -14.88
N GLY A 910 -35.65 -12.82 -15.61
CA GLY A 910 -34.94 -13.75 -16.47
C GLY A 910 -35.05 -15.20 -16.01
N SER A 911 -35.16 -16.11 -16.98
CA SER A 911 -35.37 -17.55 -16.71
C SER A 911 -34.15 -18.18 -16.02
N TYR A 912 -34.40 -19.24 -15.25
CA TYR A 912 -33.33 -19.95 -14.54
C TYR A 912 -32.28 -20.48 -15.51
N ALA A 913 -32.71 -21.08 -16.61
CA ALA A 913 -31.82 -21.70 -17.60
C ALA A 913 -30.86 -20.69 -18.26
N THR A 914 -31.32 -19.48 -18.58
CA THR A 914 -30.47 -18.44 -19.17
C THR A 914 -29.48 -17.88 -18.15
N TRP A 915 -29.92 -17.63 -16.92
CA TRP A 915 -29.02 -17.25 -15.82
C TRP A 915 -27.96 -18.32 -15.55
N GLN A 916 -28.37 -19.59 -15.38
CA GLN A 916 -27.45 -20.69 -15.13
C GLN A 916 -26.42 -20.83 -16.25
N ALA A 917 -26.83 -20.76 -17.52
CA ALA A 917 -25.93 -20.85 -18.66
C ALA A 917 -24.92 -19.69 -18.67
N TRP A 918 -25.38 -18.46 -18.39
CA TRP A 918 -24.50 -17.31 -18.31
C TRP A 918 -23.54 -17.40 -17.12
N ILE A 919 -24.04 -17.72 -15.93
CA ILE A 919 -23.25 -17.86 -14.70
C ILE A 919 -22.16 -18.91 -14.91
N SER A 920 -22.52 -20.12 -15.36
CA SER A 920 -21.57 -21.23 -15.53
C SER A 920 -20.38 -20.88 -16.43
N LYS A 921 -20.60 -20.01 -17.42
CA LYS A 921 -19.55 -19.51 -18.30
C LYS A 921 -18.76 -18.36 -17.68
N ASN A 922 -19.41 -17.42 -17.00
CA ASN A 922 -18.85 -16.11 -16.67
C ASN A 922 -18.45 -15.92 -15.19
N PHE A 923 -18.82 -16.81 -14.27
CA PHE A 923 -18.45 -16.62 -12.86
C PHE A 923 -16.92 -16.61 -12.65
N GLY A 924 -16.47 -15.84 -11.67
CA GLY A 924 -15.10 -15.83 -11.16
C GLY A 924 -14.99 -16.53 -9.79
N SER A 925 -13.76 -16.80 -9.35
CA SER A 925 -13.49 -17.08 -7.94
C SER A 925 -13.44 -15.76 -7.18
N VAL A 926 -13.97 -15.72 -5.97
CA VAL A 926 -13.82 -14.55 -5.07
C VAL A 926 -12.39 -14.44 -4.54
N ALA A 927 -11.69 -15.58 -4.45
CA ALA A 927 -10.39 -15.78 -3.80
C ALA A 927 -10.46 -15.73 -2.27
N HIS A 928 -11.46 -16.41 -1.71
CA HIS A 928 -11.66 -16.68 -0.28
C HIS A 928 -11.60 -18.20 0.06
N PRO A 929 -10.57 -18.96 -0.38
CA PRO A 929 -10.49 -20.38 -0.10
C PRO A 929 -10.14 -20.58 1.36
N ILE A 930 -10.82 -21.51 2.03
CA ILE A 930 -10.60 -21.85 3.43
C ILE A 930 -10.70 -23.36 3.67
N ALA A 931 -10.56 -23.78 4.93
CA ALA A 931 -10.89 -25.12 5.45
C ALA A 931 -10.03 -26.31 4.96
N THR A 932 -8.98 -26.08 4.17
CA THR A 932 -8.07 -27.16 3.70
C THR A 932 -7.17 -27.76 4.78
N CYS A 933 -7.09 -27.12 5.94
CA CYS A 933 -6.51 -27.63 7.18
C CYS A 933 -7.48 -27.33 8.35
N SER A 934 -8.76 -27.67 8.16
CA SER A 934 -9.90 -27.27 9.00
C SER A 934 -9.70 -27.45 10.51
N LEU A 935 -10.06 -26.41 11.28
CA LEU A 935 -10.26 -26.46 12.74
C LEU A 935 -11.60 -27.13 13.06
N ALA A 936 -11.53 -28.42 13.36
CA ALA A 936 -12.68 -29.22 13.74
C ALA A 936 -12.22 -30.43 14.57
N PRO A 937 -13.14 -31.12 15.26
CA PRO A 937 -12.83 -32.42 15.83
C PRO A 937 -12.25 -33.37 14.78
N ARG A 938 -11.18 -34.11 15.12
CA ARG A 938 -10.53 -35.06 14.20
C ARG A 938 -11.51 -36.07 13.59
N ALA A 939 -12.50 -36.52 14.38
CA ALA A 939 -13.55 -37.45 13.95
C ALA A 939 -14.47 -36.86 12.85
N MET A 940 -14.56 -35.54 12.75
CA MET A 940 -15.30 -34.83 11.69
C MET A 940 -14.43 -34.47 10.48
N GLY A 941 -13.17 -34.95 10.45
CA GLY A 941 -12.21 -34.63 9.40
C GLY A 941 -11.40 -33.37 9.65
N GLY A 942 -11.33 -32.89 10.90
CA GLY A 942 -10.44 -31.78 11.26
C GLY A 942 -8.96 -32.13 11.11
N VAL A 943 -8.15 -31.11 10.85
CA VAL A 943 -6.69 -31.19 10.69
C VAL A 943 -5.97 -30.58 11.88
N VAL A 944 -6.49 -29.48 12.42
CA VAL A 944 -5.97 -28.86 13.64
C VAL A 944 -6.97 -28.91 14.79
N ASP A 945 -6.44 -28.94 16.01
CA ASP A 945 -7.21 -28.83 17.24
C ASP A 945 -7.50 -27.36 17.62
N PRO A 946 -8.31 -27.08 18.66
CA PRO A 946 -8.60 -25.72 19.13
C PRO A 946 -7.39 -24.89 19.57
N ASN A 947 -6.22 -25.52 19.72
CA ASN A 947 -4.94 -24.88 20.03
C ASN A 947 -4.05 -24.81 18.78
N PHE A 948 -4.60 -24.92 17.57
CA PHE A 948 -3.89 -24.83 16.30
C PHE A 948 -2.92 -26.00 16.01
N LEU A 949 -2.83 -27.00 16.87
CA LEU A 949 -1.90 -28.12 16.72
C LEU A 949 -2.43 -29.10 15.67
N VAL A 950 -1.58 -29.50 14.72
CA VAL A 950 -1.93 -30.51 13.71
C VAL A 950 -2.07 -31.86 14.39
N TYR A 951 -3.24 -32.48 14.25
CA TYR A 951 -3.53 -33.77 14.91
C TYR A 951 -2.48 -34.82 14.57
N GLY A 952 -1.97 -35.49 15.62
CA GLY A 952 -0.95 -36.53 15.49
C GLY A 952 0.48 -36.00 15.41
N THR A 953 0.69 -34.69 15.48
CA THR A 953 2.01 -34.07 15.69
C THR A 953 2.13 -33.53 17.11
N THR A 954 3.34 -33.24 17.57
CA THR A 954 3.59 -32.68 18.90
C THR A 954 3.86 -31.17 18.89
N ASN A 955 4.34 -30.62 17.77
CA ASN A 955 4.84 -29.25 17.70
C ASN A 955 4.70 -28.60 16.31
N VAL A 956 3.73 -29.05 15.51
CA VAL A 956 3.42 -28.44 14.20
C VAL A 956 2.06 -27.78 14.29
N ARG A 957 1.98 -26.49 13.98
CA ARG A 957 0.71 -25.74 13.96
C ARG A 957 0.38 -25.21 12.57
N VAL A 958 -0.90 -24.94 12.33
CA VAL A 958 -1.37 -24.22 11.13
C VAL A 958 -2.12 -22.96 11.56
N VAL A 959 -1.71 -21.80 11.03
CA VAL A 959 -2.25 -20.49 11.39
C VAL A 959 -2.43 -19.64 10.13
N ASP A 960 -3.46 -19.95 9.36
CA ASP A 960 -3.92 -19.17 8.20
C ASP A 960 -5.37 -19.53 7.82
N ALA A 961 -5.84 -19.04 6.67
CA ALA A 961 -7.19 -19.30 6.17
C ALA A 961 -7.57 -20.79 6.00
N SER A 962 -6.58 -21.69 5.86
CA SER A 962 -6.82 -23.13 5.76
C SER A 962 -7.50 -23.71 6.99
N MET A 963 -7.34 -23.09 8.17
CA MET A 963 -7.95 -23.60 9.40
C MET A 963 -9.36 -23.09 9.65
N LEU A 964 -9.80 -22.00 9.02
CA LEU A 964 -11.18 -21.52 9.21
C LEU A 964 -12.16 -22.59 8.69
N PRO A 965 -13.01 -23.21 9.52
CA PRO A 965 -13.68 -24.45 9.16
C PRO A 965 -14.92 -24.26 8.29
N MET A 966 -15.53 -23.08 8.34
CA MET A 966 -16.74 -22.71 7.61
C MET A 966 -16.58 -21.29 7.10
N GLN A 967 -17.17 -21.02 5.92
CA GLN A 967 -17.22 -19.66 5.39
C GLN A 967 -18.01 -18.75 6.32
N ILE A 968 -17.79 -17.44 6.16
CA ILE A 968 -18.42 -16.40 6.95
C ILE A 968 -18.95 -15.32 6.01
N SER A 969 -19.94 -14.56 6.48
CA SER A 969 -20.61 -13.51 5.73
C SER A 969 -19.83 -12.19 5.78
N ALA A 970 -18.56 -12.24 5.36
CA ALA A 970 -17.64 -11.11 5.40
C ALA A 970 -16.39 -11.34 4.52
N HIS A 971 -15.62 -10.27 4.32
CA HIS A 971 -14.23 -10.38 3.90
C HIS A 971 -13.39 -11.02 5.00
N LEU A 972 -12.39 -11.82 4.62
CA LEU A 972 -11.69 -12.68 5.59
C LEU A 972 -10.65 -11.95 6.47
N SER A 973 -10.17 -10.77 6.06
CA SER A 973 -8.97 -10.14 6.63
C SER A 973 -9.05 -9.93 8.15
N SER A 974 -10.14 -9.31 8.64
CA SER A 974 -10.32 -9.05 10.07
C SER A 974 -10.31 -10.33 10.90
N THR A 975 -11.15 -11.31 10.50
CA THR A 975 -11.24 -12.60 11.20
C THR A 975 -9.90 -13.30 11.23
N LEU A 976 -9.20 -13.35 10.10
CA LEU A 976 -7.90 -14.01 10.03
C LEU A 976 -6.89 -13.31 10.96
N TYR A 977 -6.78 -11.98 10.96
CA TYR A 977 -5.88 -11.29 11.90
C TYR A 977 -6.20 -11.65 13.37
N GLY A 978 -7.48 -11.72 13.73
CA GLY A 978 -7.90 -12.19 15.05
C GLY A 978 -7.48 -13.63 15.34
N ILE A 979 -7.58 -14.54 14.37
CA ILE A 979 -7.10 -15.92 14.48
C ILE A 979 -5.58 -15.96 14.77
N ALA A 980 -4.78 -15.15 14.08
CA ALA A 980 -3.32 -15.14 14.27
C ALA A 980 -2.89 -14.48 15.58
N GLU A 981 -3.57 -13.41 16.01
CA GLU A 981 -3.38 -12.82 17.34
C GLU A 981 -3.67 -13.82 18.45
N ARG A 982 -4.78 -14.57 18.30
CA ARG A 982 -5.14 -15.67 19.21
C ARG A 982 -4.09 -16.78 19.20
N ALA A 983 -3.66 -17.21 18.03
CA ALA A 983 -2.66 -18.26 17.89
C ALA A 983 -1.36 -17.91 18.60
N ALA A 984 -0.90 -16.67 18.46
CA ALA A 984 0.31 -16.22 19.14
C ALA A 984 0.21 -16.33 20.67
N ASP A 985 -0.92 -15.95 21.27
CA ASP A 985 -1.10 -16.04 22.72
C ASP A 985 -1.16 -17.51 23.18
N PHE A 986 -1.82 -18.40 22.42
CA PHE A 986 -1.84 -19.83 22.72
C PHE A 986 -0.47 -20.50 22.56
N ILE A 987 0.32 -20.10 21.57
CA ILE A 987 1.70 -20.59 21.39
C ILE A 987 2.58 -20.14 22.55
N LYS A 988 2.47 -18.88 23.00
CA LYS A 988 3.18 -18.37 24.18
C LYS A 988 2.80 -19.14 25.44
N ALA A 989 1.50 -19.38 25.66
CA ALA A 989 0.99 -20.07 26.84
C ALA A 989 1.39 -21.55 26.90
N ALA A 990 1.61 -22.20 25.76
CA ALA A 990 2.08 -23.59 25.71
C ALA A 990 3.53 -23.78 26.22
N GLN A 991 4.24 -22.69 26.53
CA GLN A 991 5.66 -22.69 26.91
C GLN A 991 5.93 -22.19 28.33
N THR A 992 4.89 -21.72 29.01
CA THR A 992 4.86 -21.53 30.46
C THR A 992 4.38 -22.82 31.12
#